data_AF-A0A8J1TX48-F1
#
_entry.id   AF-A0A8J1TX48-F1
#
_cell.length_a   1.000
_cell.length_b   1.000
_cell.length_c   1.000
_cell.angle_alpha   90.00
_cell.angle_beta   90.00
_cell.angle_gamma   90.00
#
_symmetry.space_group_name_H-M   'P 1'
#
loop_
_entity.id
_entity.type
_entity.pdbx_description
1 polymer ?
#
loop_
_entity_poly.entity_id
_entity_poly.type
_entity_poly.pdbx_seq_one_letter_code
_entity_poly.pdbx_strand_id
1 'polypeptide(L)'
;INMEADVRVIFFIFFLFTISSVVSETVEGLYDKSDLITCLKSNDFNQTISKSSNLWLVEFYSSWCGHCIRYAPTWKELANDIKGWHSVINIAAVDCAQEYNTKICYEHDIKAFPTIKYFKPHTKTNMNGFIIDQKFTDADTIREHILDLIERYQNSTEYKQDPPEWPVLRKLRKDEDIWKTAPKGTEFAVVIVEEKSPVSLTGRQVMLDLSQFKTLHVRRMLEDTRPDLKLQIEDYPAIFAISRQGNWKRMGEDDTERQDIVVTLKDLIGVKHTESESQRQLVHFKQKPIATSKTMGAHMQDLLSTLAYSLRQEIAHHQNIMGEHLSALKDYIVVLCKFFPGSEETINFLMKLRNWLATKEISVSGQEWLQFIDYNNDITTHTHFPTVIKWTCCQGSKPNLRGYNCGLWTLFHTLTVSAMIQQEDDENPDSREVAMAMKGYITNFFGCKECAKNFKYMAVTIEKEIHSLDDAVLWLWRSHNKANKRLHGDPSEDPVFPKIQFPSVKDCPHCRKSTIEQSDVPKWNDEEEILDFLEDFYSPEKIIMDVENYQIAKKFIKNKPNDPRRENGPNERVNPKFARHFQKERTERNPKGRKKYENDLRYLSSINTSKGWIMDGYDIGICIGFYVISAFILMLIYYHFSVNRKMRLGCPKR
;
A
#
# COMPACT_ATOMS: atom_id res chain seq x y z
N ILE A 1 36.90 -18.61 -46.00
CA ILE A 1 36.95 -17.18 -45.66
C ILE A 1 35.61 -16.82 -45.04
N ASN A 2 35.65 -16.64 -43.72
CA ASN A 2 34.68 -16.01 -42.82
C ASN A 2 33.18 -16.31 -43.01
N MET A 3 32.76 -17.50 -42.57
CA MET A 3 31.37 -17.78 -42.16
C MET A 3 31.24 -17.96 -40.63
N GLU A 4 32.34 -17.89 -39.90
CA GLU A 4 32.38 -17.92 -38.42
C GLU A 4 32.27 -16.54 -37.77
N ALA A 5 32.35 -15.46 -38.57
CA ALA A 5 32.25 -14.07 -38.07
C ALA A 5 30.79 -13.59 -37.95
N ASP A 6 29.89 -14.04 -38.83
CA ASP A 6 28.51 -13.50 -38.88
C ASP A 6 27.56 -14.12 -37.85
N VAL A 7 27.78 -15.38 -37.45
CA VAL A 7 26.95 -16.02 -36.41
C VAL A 7 27.25 -15.43 -35.02
N ARG A 8 28.49 -15.00 -34.76
CA ARG A 8 28.86 -14.36 -33.50
C ARG A 8 28.28 -12.95 -33.38
N VAL A 9 28.17 -12.20 -34.48
CA VAL A 9 27.56 -10.86 -34.50
C VAL A 9 26.04 -10.94 -34.34
N ILE A 10 25.38 -11.93 -34.94
CA ILE A 10 23.92 -12.11 -34.78
C ILE A 10 23.56 -12.59 -33.36
N PHE A 11 24.36 -13.47 -32.74
CA PHE A 11 24.16 -13.85 -31.34
C PHE A 11 24.49 -12.71 -30.37
N PHE A 12 25.48 -11.85 -30.66
CA PHE A 12 25.74 -10.66 -29.85
C PHE A 12 24.63 -9.61 -29.97
N ILE A 13 24.04 -9.43 -31.16
CA ILE A 13 22.92 -8.51 -31.36
C ILE A 13 21.64 -9.06 -30.70
N PHE A 14 21.38 -10.37 -30.72
CA PHE A 14 20.28 -10.96 -29.95
C PHE A 14 20.52 -10.92 -28.43
N PHE A 15 21.76 -11.12 -27.96
CA PHE A 15 22.09 -11.02 -26.53
C PHE A 15 22.07 -9.58 -26.01
N LEU A 16 22.38 -8.60 -26.87
CA LEU A 16 22.27 -7.17 -26.55
C LEU A 16 20.84 -6.63 -26.68
N PHE A 17 19.98 -7.22 -27.51
CA PHE A 17 18.56 -6.87 -27.59
C PHE A 17 17.68 -7.54 -26.52
N THR A 18 18.12 -8.64 -25.90
CA THR A 18 17.42 -9.21 -24.72
C THR A 18 17.75 -8.51 -23.39
N ILE A 19 18.66 -7.51 -23.40
CA ILE A 19 19.00 -6.68 -22.22
C ILE A 19 18.37 -5.28 -22.29
N SER A 20 17.58 -4.98 -23.33
CA SER A 20 16.73 -3.80 -23.36
C SER A 20 15.37 -4.12 -22.72
N SER A 21 15.16 -3.57 -21.52
CA SER A 21 13.89 -3.46 -20.81
C SER A 21 13.25 -4.75 -20.26
N VAL A 22 13.99 -5.48 -19.42
CA VAL A 22 13.40 -5.74 -18.09
C VAL A 22 13.57 -4.43 -17.34
N VAL A 23 12.58 -3.54 -17.47
CA VAL A 23 12.39 -2.52 -16.44
C VAL A 23 12.10 -3.33 -15.20
N SER A 24 13.16 -3.58 -14.41
CA SER A 24 12.97 -3.97 -13.02
C SER A 24 12.25 -2.78 -12.41
N GLU A 25 10.92 -2.87 -12.35
CA GLU A 25 10.10 -2.09 -11.46
C GLU A 25 10.62 -2.37 -10.05
N THR A 26 11.67 -1.66 -9.64
CA THR A 26 12.02 -1.51 -8.24
C THR A 26 10.98 -0.55 -7.68
N VAL A 27 9.76 -1.05 -7.50
CA VAL A 27 8.79 -0.36 -6.66
C VAL A 27 9.26 -0.58 -5.23
N GLU A 28 10.01 0.41 -4.74
CA GLU A 28 10.57 0.44 -3.40
C GLU A 28 9.47 0.85 -2.41
N GLY A 29 9.23 -0.01 -1.43
CA GLY A 29 8.37 0.28 -0.28
C GLY A 29 9.10 1.14 0.77
N LEU A 30 8.66 1.08 2.02
CA LEU A 30 9.29 1.84 3.13
C LEU A 30 10.60 1.20 3.64
N TYR A 31 10.88 -0.03 3.20
CA TYR A 31 12.01 -0.86 3.62
C TYR A 31 12.84 -1.29 2.43
N ASP A 32 14.16 -1.31 2.60
CA ASP A 32 15.13 -1.70 1.58
C ASP A 32 16.09 -2.79 2.07
N LYS A 33 17.00 -3.24 1.20
CA LYS A 33 17.92 -4.35 1.48
C LYS A 33 18.95 -4.06 2.58
N SER A 34 19.13 -2.80 2.95
CA SER A 34 20.03 -2.39 4.04
C SER A 34 19.37 -2.51 5.41
N ASP A 35 18.03 -2.54 5.46
CA ASP A 35 17.27 -2.79 6.68
C ASP A 35 17.37 -4.28 7.07
N LEU A 36 17.43 -4.58 8.37
CA LEU A 36 17.39 -5.95 8.91
C LEU A 36 15.96 -6.53 8.91
N ILE A 37 15.19 -6.24 7.85
CA ILE A 37 13.78 -6.57 7.69
C ILE A 37 13.62 -7.41 6.43
N THR A 38 12.96 -8.56 6.54
CA THR A 38 12.66 -9.38 5.36
C THR A 38 11.46 -8.82 4.62
N CYS A 39 11.67 -8.21 3.45
CA CYS A 39 10.57 -7.76 2.59
C CYS A 39 9.93 -8.95 1.86
N LEU A 40 8.71 -9.32 2.25
CA LEU A 40 7.97 -10.44 1.68
C LEU A 40 6.98 -9.99 0.59
N LYS A 41 6.81 -10.86 -0.39
CA LYS A 41 5.86 -10.74 -1.50
C LYS A 41 4.89 -11.91 -1.50
N SER A 42 3.78 -11.78 -2.21
CA SER A 42 2.77 -12.85 -2.27
C SER A 42 3.30 -14.22 -2.71
N ASN A 43 4.38 -14.27 -3.51
CA ASN A 43 4.95 -15.52 -4.02
C ASN A 43 5.98 -16.18 -3.08
N ASP A 44 6.57 -15.44 -2.14
CA ASP A 44 7.58 -15.96 -1.20
C ASP A 44 7.06 -16.08 0.24
N PHE A 45 5.97 -15.40 0.58
CA PHE A 45 5.42 -15.35 1.95
C PHE A 45 5.17 -16.74 2.52
N ASN A 46 4.32 -17.52 1.84
CA ASN A 46 3.93 -18.84 2.33
C ASN A 46 5.13 -19.78 2.46
N GLN A 47 6.06 -19.75 1.51
CA GLN A 47 7.26 -20.56 1.57
C GLN A 47 8.15 -20.18 2.76
N THR A 48 8.31 -18.89 3.03
CA THR A 48 9.16 -18.37 4.09
C THR A 48 8.58 -18.66 5.47
N ILE A 49 7.30 -18.35 5.66
CA ILE A 49 6.63 -18.51 6.95
C ILE A 49 6.42 -19.99 7.30
N SER A 50 5.95 -20.81 6.35
CA SER A 50 5.58 -22.21 6.65
C SER A 50 6.77 -23.15 6.86
N LYS A 51 7.91 -22.87 6.22
CA LYS A 51 9.13 -23.69 6.36
C LYS A 51 10.01 -23.24 7.51
N SER A 52 9.64 -22.17 8.21
CA SER A 52 10.42 -21.61 9.30
C SER A 52 10.30 -22.44 10.58
N SER A 53 11.43 -22.74 11.22
CA SER A 53 11.50 -23.20 12.62
C SER A 53 11.43 -22.05 13.63
N ASN A 54 11.44 -20.81 13.16
CA ASN A 54 11.49 -19.59 13.97
C ASN A 54 10.14 -18.89 13.94
N LEU A 55 9.87 -18.08 14.97
CA LEU A 55 8.76 -17.13 14.96
C LEU A 55 8.98 -16.09 13.86
N TRP A 56 7.90 -15.56 13.33
CA TRP A 56 7.92 -14.39 12.46
C TRP A 56 7.04 -13.32 13.04
N LEU A 57 7.56 -12.10 13.09
CA LEU A 57 6.81 -10.89 13.31
C LEU A 57 6.71 -10.15 11.98
N VAL A 58 5.50 -9.96 11.48
CA VAL A 58 5.25 -9.40 10.15
C VAL A 58 4.41 -8.13 10.28
N GLU A 59 4.93 -7.03 9.76
CA GLU A 59 4.15 -5.82 9.53
C GLU A 59 3.52 -5.86 8.14
N PHE A 60 2.20 -5.84 8.08
CA PHE A 60 1.45 -5.57 6.85
C PHE A 60 1.18 -4.07 6.80
N TYR A 61 1.78 -3.37 5.84
CA TYR A 61 1.71 -1.92 5.73
C TYR A 61 1.24 -1.50 4.34
N SER A 62 1.05 -0.20 4.16
CA SER A 62 0.86 0.41 2.84
C SER A 62 1.85 1.55 2.68
N SER A 63 2.62 1.55 1.59
CA SER A 63 3.68 2.54 1.38
C SER A 63 3.17 3.98 1.30
N TRP A 64 1.94 4.22 0.81
CA TRP A 64 1.35 5.57 0.78
C TRP A 64 0.67 5.99 2.10
N CYS A 65 0.52 5.08 3.07
CA CYS A 65 -0.14 5.37 4.33
C CYS A 65 0.75 6.27 5.22
N GLY A 66 0.26 7.47 5.57
CA GLY A 66 1.01 8.42 6.40
C GLY A 66 1.36 7.89 7.80
N HIS A 67 0.51 7.03 8.37
CA HIS A 67 0.80 6.35 9.64
C HIS A 67 1.92 5.31 9.47
N CYS A 68 1.91 4.51 8.39
CA CYS A 68 2.98 3.56 8.10
C CYS A 68 4.32 4.26 7.86
N ILE A 69 4.33 5.41 7.16
CA ILE A 69 5.55 6.21 6.96
C ILE A 69 6.15 6.66 8.30
N ARG A 70 5.30 7.10 9.25
CA ARG A 70 5.74 7.46 10.61
C ARG A 70 6.18 6.27 11.44
N TYR A 71 5.59 5.10 11.21
CA TYR A 71 5.89 3.88 11.96
C TYR A 71 7.16 3.15 11.46
N ALA A 72 7.53 3.34 10.19
CA ALA A 72 8.67 2.66 9.60
C ALA A 72 10.00 2.85 10.35
N PRO A 73 10.36 4.04 10.88
CA PRO A 73 11.53 4.20 11.73
C PRO A 73 11.51 3.30 12.97
N THR A 74 10.37 3.20 13.67
CA THR A 74 10.19 2.32 14.83
C THR A 74 10.41 0.85 14.46
N TRP A 75 9.90 0.42 13.30
CA TRP A 75 10.09 -0.95 12.82
C TRP A 75 11.56 -1.27 12.49
N LYS A 76 12.27 -0.30 11.88
CA LYS A 76 13.71 -0.39 11.60
C LYS A 76 14.54 -0.43 12.87
N GLU A 77 14.19 0.39 13.86
CA GLU A 77 14.84 0.41 15.17
C GLU A 77 14.70 -0.95 15.87
N LEU A 78 13.48 -1.49 15.93
CA LEU A 78 13.21 -2.80 16.49
C LEU A 78 14.05 -3.89 15.80
N ALA A 79 14.09 -3.90 14.46
CA ALA A 79 14.86 -4.88 13.71
C ALA A 79 16.37 -4.83 14.00
N ASN A 80 16.90 -3.64 14.29
CA ASN A 80 18.30 -3.48 14.72
C ASN A 80 18.51 -3.92 16.17
N ASP A 81 17.59 -3.56 17.08
CA ASP A 81 17.65 -3.89 18.50
C ASP A 81 17.58 -5.41 18.76
N ILE A 82 16.75 -6.14 18.00
CA ILE A 82 16.60 -7.60 18.15
C ILE A 82 17.41 -8.42 17.14
N LYS A 83 18.41 -7.83 16.48
CA LYS A 83 19.21 -8.53 15.44
C LYS A 83 19.82 -9.85 15.92
N GLY A 84 20.16 -9.97 17.20
CA GLY A 84 20.71 -11.20 17.79
C GLY A 84 19.69 -12.32 17.96
N TRP A 85 18.39 -12.02 17.84
CA TRP A 85 17.28 -12.92 18.16
C TRP A 85 16.85 -13.77 16.95
N HIS A 86 17.50 -13.62 15.80
CA HIS A 86 17.13 -14.24 14.52
C HIS A 86 16.96 -15.77 14.59
N SER A 87 17.66 -16.45 15.51
CA SER A 87 17.54 -17.90 15.70
C SER A 87 16.23 -18.33 16.39
N VAL A 88 15.47 -17.36 16.92
CA VAL A 88 14.20 -17.53 17.63
C VAL A 88 13.06 -16.81 16.92
N ILE A 89 13.27 -15.55 16.54
CA ILE A 89 12.26 -14.71 15.88
C ILE A 89 12.88 -13.84 14.78
N ASN A 90 12.20 -13.80 13.63
CA ASN A 90 12.56 -12.97 12.49
C ASN A 90 11.54 -11.84 12.27
N ILE A 91 12.00 -10.72 11.72
CA ILE A 91 11.14 -9.58 11.36
C ILE A 91 10.96 -9.53 9.84
N ALA A 92 9.71 -9.29 9.42
CA ALA A 92 9.34 -9.08 8.03
C ALA A 92 8.37 -7.92 7.84
N ALA A 93 8.24 -7.49 6.59
CA ALA A 93 7.26 -6.51 6.17
C ALA A 93 6.65 -6.87 4.81
N VAL A 94 5.36 -6.60 4.64
CA VAL A 94 4.59 -6.81 3.39
C VAL A 94 3.92 -5.49 3.01
N ASP A 95 4.26 -4.95 1.84
CA ASP A 95 3.59 -3.75 1.30
C ASP A 95 2.29 -4.15 0.57
N CYS A 96 1.16 -3.95 1.22
CA CYS A 96 -0.18 -4.20 0.67
C CYS A 96 -0.65 -3.12 -0.30
N ALA A 97 0.12 -2.04 -0.53
CA ALA A 97 -0.19 -1.07 -1.58
C ALA A 97 0.17 -1.57 -2.99
N GLN A 98 0.88 -2.69 -3.06
CA GLN A 98 1.30 -3.31 -4.32
C GLN A 98 0.24 -4.31 -4.77
N GLU A 99 -0.20 -4.20 -6.02
CA GLU A 99 -1.24 -5.08 -6.58
C GLU A 99 -0.85 -6.56 -6.50
N TYR A 100 0.44 -6.89 -6.71
CA TYR A 100 0.94 -8.26 -6.59
C TYR A 100 0.87 -8.82 -5.15
N ASN A 101 0.67 -7.97 -4.15
CA ASN A 101 0.47 -8.35 -2.75
C ASN A 101 -1.00 -8.33 -2.31
N THR A 102 -1.93 -7.86 -3.14
CA THR A 102 -3.37 -7.82 -2.81
C THR A 102 -3.89 -9.19 -2.39
N LYS A 103 -3.45 -10.26 -3.06
CA LYS A 103 -3.84 -11.64 -2.73
C LYS A 103 -3.43 -12.03 -1.31
N ILE A 104 -2.17 -11.82 -0.93
CA ILE A 104 -1.69 -12.24 0.39
C ILE A 104 -2.30 -11.37 1.50
N CYS A 105 -2.50 -10.08 1.26
CA CYS A 105 -3.15 -9.20 2.22
C CYS A 105 -4.64 -9.56 2.40
N TYR A 106 -5.32 -9.96 1.33
CA TYR A 106 -6.66 -10.54 1.39
C TYR A 106 -6.68 -11.86 2.16
N GLU A 107 -5.81 -12.83 1.83
CA GLU A 107 -5.76 -14.15 2.47
C GLU A 107 -5.55 -14.03 3.97
N HIS A 108 -4.72 -13.07 4.41
CA HIS A 108 -4.44 -12.80 5.81
C HIS A 108 -5.40 -11.80 6.47
N ASP A 109 -6.57 -11.50 5.89
CA ASP A 109 -7.60 -10.61 6.48
C ASP A 109 -7.06 -9.23 6.92
N ILE A 110 -6.21 -8.62 6.08
CA ILE A 110 -5.63 -7.30 6.35
C ILE A 110 -6.58 -6.22 5.82
N LYS A 111 -7.25 -5.52 6.75
CA LYS A 111 -8.24 -4.48 6.44
C LYS A 111 -7.73 -3.05 6.65
N ALA A 112 -6.62 -2.89 7.36
CA ALA A 112 -6.09 -1.60 7.73
C ALA A 112 -4.59 -1.65 8.00
N PHE A 113 -3.94 -0.50 7.92
CA PHE A 113 -2.48 -0.38 7.98
C PHE A 113 -1.98 0.61 9.06
N PRO A 114 -0.81 0.33 9.66
CA PRO A 114 -0.13 -0.97 9.63
C PRO A 114 -0.95 -2.01 10.42
N THR A 115 -0.79 -3.30 10.12
CA THR A 115 -1.29 -4.42 10.93
C THR A 115 -0.13 -5.35 11.22
N ILE A 116 0.15 -5.58 12.50
CA ILE A 116 1.23 -6.46 12.93
C ILE A 116 0.66 -7.81 13.28
N LYS A 117 1.25 -8.87 12.72
CA LYS A 117 0.90 -10.25 13.03
C LYS A 117 2.13 -11.06 13.38
N TYR A 118 1.96 -12.03 14.26
CA TYR A 118 2.97 -13.05 14.47
C TYR A 118 2.55 -14.42 13.95
N PHE A 119 3.54 -15.19 13.52
CA PHE A 119 3.40 -16.55 13.03
C PHE A 119 4.33 -17.47 13.82
N LYS A 120 3.79 -18.60 14.25
CA LYS A 120 4.50 -19.64 14.99
C LYS A 120 5.44 -20.43 14.07
N PRO A 121 6.44 -21.14 14.62
CA PRO A 121 7.17 -22.17 13.88
C PRO A 121 6.21 -23.11 13.15
N HIS A 122 6.57 -23.49 11.93
CA HIS A 122 5.81 -24.43 11.10
C HIS A 122 4.34 -24.05 10.88
N THR A 123 4.02 -22.75 10.91
CA THR A 123 2.67 -22.27 10.63
C THR A 123 2.24 -22.73 9.24
N LYS A 124 1.15 -23.51 9.16
CA LYS A 124 0.64 -24.02 7.89
C LYS A 124 0.24 -22.88 6.94
N THR A 125 0.35 -23.15 5.64
CA THR A 125 -0.18 -22.28 4.58
C THR A 125 -1.64 -21.91 4.87
N ASN A 126 -2.02 -20.66 4.58
CA ASN A 126 -3.35 -20.08 4.80
C ASN A 126 -3.78 -19.89 6.26
N MET A 127 -2.87 -20.06 7.23
CA MET A 127 -3.14 -19.63 8.60
C MET A 127 -2.95 -18.12 8.74
N ASN A 128 -3.95 -17.43 9.27
CA ASN A 128 -4.00 -15.96 9.31
C ASN A 128 -2.98 -15.29 10.24
N GLY A 129 -2.16 -16.04 10.96
CA GLY A 129 -1.33 -15.53 12.06
C GLY A 129 -2.19 -14.94 13.18
N PHE A 130 -1.53 -14.39 14.19
CA PHE A 130 -2.18 -13.77 15.34
C PHE A 130 -1.89 -12.28 15.36
N ILE A 131 -2.95 -11.46 15.46
CA ILE A 131 -2.81 -9.99 15.53
C ILE A 131 -2.17 -9.60 16.85
N ILE A 132 -1.24 -8.64 16.77
CA ILE A 132 -0.63 -7.97 17.91
C ILE A 132 -1.29 -6.59 18.04
N ASP A 133 -1.68 -6.20 19.27
CA ASP A 133 -2.37 -4.92 19.52
C ASP A 133 -1.50 -3.76 19.04
N GLN A 134 -2.04 -2.81 18.28
CA GLN A 134 -1.27 -1.71 17.68
C GLN A 134 -0.97 -0.56 18.66
N LYS A 135 -1.09 -0.80 19.97
CA LYS A 135 -0.74 0.18 21.00
C LYS A 135 0.77 0.36 21.16
N PHE A 136 1.57 -0.47 20.53
CA PHE A 136 3.03 -0.36 20.58
C PHE A 136 3.50 0.83 19.75
N THR A 137 4.01 1.84 20.44
CA THR A 137 4.42 3.12 19.86
C THR A 137 5.91 3.18 19.53
N ASP A 138 6.70 2.28 20.13
CA ASP A 138 8.17 2.33 20.16
C ASP A 138 8.76 0.92 20.16
N ALA A 139 10.05 0.81 19.84
CA ALA A 139 10.73 -0.48 19.70
C ALA A 139 10.79 -1.25 21.04
N ASP A 140 10.96 -0.55 22.16
CA ASP A 140 11.06 -1.16 23.49
C ASP A 140 9.80 -1.92 23.87
N THR A 141 8.63 -1.28 23.76
CA THR A 141 7.35 -1.91 24.09
C THR A 141 7.04 -3.11 23.19
N ILE A 142 7.46 -3.08 21.92
CA ILE A 142 7.35 -4.24 21.02
C ILE A 142 8.30 -5.35 21.48
N ARG A 143 9.56 -5.03 21.80
CA ARG A 143 10.54 -6.00 22.30
C ARG A 143 10.03 -6.71 23.55
N GLU A 144 9.45 -5.98 24.50
CA GLU A 144 8.83 -6.57 25.70
C GLU A 144 7.69 -7.52 25.34
N HIS A 145 6.83 -7.12 24.40
CA HIS A 145 5.74 -7.98 23.95
C HIS A 145 6.25 -9.26 23.26
N ILE A 146 7.36 -9.18 22.52
CA ILE A 146 8.00 -10.35 21.91
C ILE A 146 8.47 -11.33 22.99
N LEU A 147 9.04 -10.85 24.10
CA LEU A 147 9.43 -11.72 25.22
C LEU A 147 8.22 -12.49 25.77
N ASP A 148 7.11 -11.79 26.03
CA ASP A 148 5.86 -12.40 26.52
C ASP A 148 5.28 -13.40 25.51
N LEU A 149 5.43 -13.12 24.21
CA LEU A 149 5.00 -14.01 23.14
C LEU A 149 5.83 -15.30 23.11
N ILE A 150 7.16 -15.19 23.19
CA ILE A 150 8.07 -16.34 23.22
C ILE A 150 7.78 -17.20 24.46
N GLU A 151 7.63 -16.60 25.64
CA GLU A 151 7.31 -17.33 26.86
C GLU A 151 5.96 -18.04 26.79
N ARG A 152 4.93 -17.37 26.27
CA ARG A 152 3.61 -18.00 26.04
C ARG A 152 3.72 -19.17 25.08
N TYR A 153 4.50 -19.06 24.01
CA TYR A 153 4.74 -20.17 23.09
C TYR A 153 5.49 -21.32 23.77
N GLN A 154 6.55 -21.05 24.53
CA GLN A 154 7.31 -22.07 25.28
C GLN A 154 6.46 -22.83 26.30
N ASN A 155 5.40 -22.23 26.81
CA ASN A 155 4.47 -22.87 27.74
C ASN A 155 3.37 -23.69 27.06
N SER A 156 3.22 -23.57 25.74
CA SER A 156 2.17 -24.24 24.95
C SER A 156 2.41 -25.76 24.82
N THR A 157 1.36 -26.50 24.46
CA THR A 157 1.45 -27.93 24.15
C THR A 157 2.25 -28.19 22.87
N GLU A 158 2.12 -27.29 21.90
CA GLU A 158 2.82 -27.32 20.61
C GLU A 158 4.34 -27.33 20.80
N TYR A 159 4.86 -26.40 21.60
CA TYR A 159 6.29 -26.36 21.93
C TYR A 159 6.76 -27.62 22.68
N LYS A 160 5.93 -28.20 23.55
CA LYS A 160 6.29 -29.42 24.29
C LYS A 160 6.35 -30.66 23.41
N GLN A 161 5.61 -30.67 22.29
CA GLN A 161 5.60 -31.79 21.34
C GLN A 161 6.81 -31.76 20.42
N ASP A 162 7.21 -30.58 19.96
CA ASP A 162 8.34 -30.39 19.04
C ASP A 162 9.11 -29.09 19.39
N PRO A 163 9.93 -29.10 20.45
CA PRO A 163 10.64 -27.91 20.90
C PRO A 163 11.80 -27.59 19.95
N PRO A 164 11.82 -26.40 19.32
CA PRO A 164 12.99 -25.94 18.58
C PRO A 164 14.18 -25.71 19.52
N GLU A 165 15.40 -25.62 18.97
CA GLU A 165 16.64 -25.38 19.73
C GLU A 165 16.78 -23.93 20.24
N TRP A 166 15.75 -23.44 20.95
CA TRP A 166 15.70 -22.11 21.52
C TRP A 166 16.18 -22.08 22.98
N PRO A 167 16.72 -20.95 23.45
CA PRO A 167 16.98 -20.77 24.88
C PRO A 167 15.66 -20.77 25.67
N VAL A 168 15.62 -21.52 26.78
CA VAL A 168 14.44 -21.59 27.65
C VAL A 168 14.40 -20.37 28.58
N LEU A 169 13.52 -19.41 28.30
CA LEU A 169 13.50 -18.08 28.95
C LEU A 169 13.10 -18.11 30.44
N ARG A 170 12.49 -19.22 30.90
CA ARG A 170 12.08 -19.36 32.30
C ARG A 170 13.28 -19.33 33.25
N LYS A 171 13.09 -18.67 34.39
CA LYS A 171 14.07 -18.66 35.49
C LYS A 171 14.40 -20.06 35.99
N LEU A 172 15.66 -20.25 36.35
CA LEU A 172 16.12 -21.41 37.09
C LEU A 172 15.48 -21.45 38.49
N ARG A 173 15.31 -22.67 39.00
CA ARG A 173 14.85 -22.89 40.40
C ARG A 173 15.94 -23.52 41.26
N LYS A 174 16.90 -24.21 40.65
CA LYS A 174 18.01 -24.93 41.29
C LYS A 174 19.20 -24.99 40.32
N ASP A 175 20.42 -25.12 40.86
CA ASP A 175 21.65 -25.17 40.07
C ASP A 175 21.75 -26.39 39.16
N GLU A 176 21.19 -27.52 39.60
CA GLU A 176 21.14 -28.77 38.83
C GLU A 176 20.45 -28.60 37.46
N ASP A 177 19.61 -27.57 37.30
CA ASP A 177 18.89 -27.30 36.07
C ASP A 177 19.69 -26.47 35.05
N ILE A 178 20.87 -25.97 35.42
CA ILE A 178 21.72 -25.14 34.55
C ILE A 178 22.11 -25.92 33.30
N TRP A 179 22.61 -27.14 33.47
CA TRP A 179 23.13 -27.93 32.34
C TRP A 179 22.07 -28.81 31.67
N LYS A 180 20.89 -29.01 32.27
CA LYS A 180 19.84 -29.90 31.74
C LYS A 180 19.33 -29.48 30.36
N THR A 181 19.36 -28.19 30.06
CA THR A 181 18.88 -27.62 28.79
C THR A 181 20.01 -27.11 27.91
N ALA A 182 21.27 -27.43 28.24
CA ALA A 182 22.42 -26.93 27.49
C ALA A 182 22.50 -27.60 26.11
N PRO A 183 22.70 -26.83 25.03
CA PRO A 183 22.96 -27.38 23.70
C PRO A 183 24.15 -28.35 23.69
N LYS A 184 24.13 -29.32 22.78
CA LYS A 184 25.30 -30.19 22.54
C LYS A 184 26.47 -29.31 22.08
N GLY A 185 27.65 -29.52 22.68
CA GLY A 185 28.84 -28.70 22.38
C GLY A 185 28.96 -27.41 23.20
N THR A 186 28.10 -27.19 24.21
CA THR A 186 28.27 -26.07 25.15
C THR A 186 29.63 -26.15 25.86
N GLU A 187 30.41 -25.08 25.80
CA GLU A 187 31.69 -24.93 26.48
C GLU A 187 31.53 -24.18 27.80
N PHE A 188 30.71 -23.11 27.80
CA PHE A 188 30.47 -22.24 28.94
C PHE A 188 28.99 -22.19 29.30
N ALA A 189 28.67 -22.33 30.58
CA ALA A 189 27.35 -21.93 31.10
C ALA A 189 27.48 -20.57 31.79
N VAL A 190 26.50 -19.71 31.59
CA VAL A 190 26.42 -18.39 32.22
C VAL A 190 25.07 -18.26 32.90
N VAL A 191 25.09 -17.76 34.12
CA VAL A 191 23.89 -17.44 34.89
C VAL A 191 23.85 -15.93 35.14
N ILE A 192 22.77 -15.31 34.69
CA ILE A 192 22.42 -13.92 35.02
C ILE A 192 21.49 -13.96 36.23
N VAL A 193 21.96 -13.41 37.34
CA VAL A 193 21.18 -13.26 38.58
C VAL A 193 20.54 -11.89 38.55
N GLU A 194 19.21 -11.85 38.63
CA GLU A 194 18.45 -10.60 38.57
C GLU A 194 17.73 -10.32 39.89
N GLU A 195 17.47 -9.05 40.14
CA GLU A 195 16.63 -8.63 41.25
C GLU A 195 15.19 -9.14 41.06
N LYS A 196 14.55 -9.49 42.18
CA LYS A 196 13.17 -10.00 42.18
C LYS A 196 12.14 -8.90 41.92
N SER A 197 12.44 -7.68 42.35
CA SER A 197 11.55 -6.52 42.25
C SER A 197 12.37 -5.23 42.22
N PRO A 198 12.35 -4.45 41.13
CA PRO A 198 11.53 -4.66 39.94
C PRO A 198 11.96 -5.89 39.13
N VAL A 199 11.01 -6.52 38.43
CA VAL A 199 11.30 -7.70 37.61
C VAL A 199 12.13 -7.27 36.39
N SER A 200 13.42 -7.60 36.39
CA SER A 200 14.28 -7.30 35.24
C SER A 200 13.95 -8.18 34.03
N LEU A 201 13.99 -7.55 32.86
CA LEU A 201 13.89 -8.20 31.55
C LEU A 201 15.28 -8.54 30.97
N THR A 202 16.35 -8.00 31.52
CA THR A 202 17.71 -8.03 30.96
C THR A 202 18.18 -9.46 30.67
N GLY A 203 18.05 -10.38 31.63
CA GLY A 203 18.48 -11.76 31.45
C GLY A 203 17.74 -12.47 30.32
N ARG A 204 16.44 -12.18 30.12
CA ARG A 204 15.67 -12.74 29.00
C ARG A 204 16.16 -12.21 27.65
N GLN A 205 16.47 -10.92 27.58
CA GLN A 205 16.95 -10.27 26.36
C GLN A 205 18.34 -10.80 25.98
N VAL A 206 19.28 -10.82 26.93
CA VAL A 206 20.65 -11.33 26.71
C VAL A 206 20.64 -12.80 26.27
N MET A 207 19.76 -13.62 26.86
CA MET A 207 19.59 -15.02 26.43
C MET A 207 19.20 -15.14 24.95
N LEU A 208 18.38 -14.21 24.44
CA LEU A 208 17.99 -14.17 23.03
C LEU A 208 19.08 -13.55 22.15
N ASP A 209 19.77 -12.51 22.61
CA ASP A 209 20.90 -11.88 21.89
C ASP A 209 22.01 -12.88 21.54
N LEU A 210 22.24 -13.82 22.45
CA LEU A 210 23.31 -14.81 22.34
C LEU A 210 22.80 -16.18 21.87
N SER A 211 21.53 -16.29 21.49
CA SER A 211 20.85 -17.56 21.12
C SER A 211 21.51 -18.30 19.94
N GLN A 212 22.19 -17.57 19.06
CA GLN A 212 22.93 -18.10 17.92
C GLN A 212 24.24 -18.82 18.31
N PHE A 213 24.82 -18.51 19.48
CA PHE A 213 26.11 -19.05 19.90
C PHE A 213 25.93 -20.34 20.71
N LYS A 214 25.94 -21.49 20.04
CA LYS A 214 25.71 -22.81 20.68
C LYS A 214 26.81 -23.24 21.68
N THR A 215 27.98 -22.60 21.65
CA THR A 215 29.06 -22.81 22.64
C THR A 215 28.76 -22.18 24.00
N LEU A 216 27.80 -21.25 24.07
CA LEU A 216 27.42 -20.52 25.26
C LEU A 216 25.99 -20.88 25.69
N HIS A 217 25.82 -21.35 26.93
CA HIS A 217 24.50 -21.58 27.52
C HIS A 217 24.17 -20.54 28.57
N VAL A 218 23.38 -19.54 28.18
CA VAL A 218 22.94 -18.47 29.10
C VAL A 218 21.60 -18.85 29.74
N ARG A 219 21.51 -18.72 31.06
CA ARG A 219 20.29 -18.88 31.85
C ARG A 219 20.13 -17.70 32.81
N ARG A 220 18.92 -17.53 33.32
CA ARG A 220 18.61 -16.52 34.34
C ARG A 220 18.11 -17.16 35.63
N MET A 221 18.37 -16.52 36.76
CA MET A 221 17.77 -16.82 38.05
C MET A 221 17.47 -15.54 38.82
N LEU A 222 16.61 -15.62 39.82
CA LEU A 222 16.35 -14.48 40.70
C LEU A 222 17.26 -14.55 41.92
N GLU A 223 17.58 -13.41 42.52
CA GLU A 223 18.42 -13.29 43.71
C GLU A 223 17.99 -14.19 44.90
N ASP A 224 16.69 -14.50 45.02
CA ASP A 224 16.16 -15.36 46.08
C ASP A 224 16.35 -16.87 45.82
N THR A 225 16.82 -17.23 44.62
CA THR A 225 17.06 -18.64 44.23
C THR A 225 18.32 -19.19 44.88
N ARG A 226 19.33 -18.34 45.15
CA ARG A 226 20.63 -18.67 45.76
C ARG A 226 21.02 -17.62 46.80
N PRO A 227 20.50 -17.73 48.05
CA PRO A 227 20.72 -16.73 49.10
C PRO A 227 22.20 -16.51 49.45
N ASP A 228 23.05 -17.51 49.23
CA ASP A 228 24.50 -17.44 49.45
C ASP A 228 25.21 -16.52 48.45
N LEU A 229 24.71 -16.43 47.20
CA LEU A 229 25.19 -15.48 46.20
C LEU A 229 24.68 -14.07 46.47
N LYS A 230 23.45 -13.94 46.99
CA LYS A 230 22.86 -12.63 47.32
C LYS A 230 23.74 -11.80 48.27
N LEU A 231 24.46 -12.45 49.18
CA LEU A 231 25.37 -11.78 50.12
C LEU A 231 26.66 -11.23 49.46
N GLN A 232 26.92 -11.59 48.20
CA GLN A 232 28.14 -11.26 47.44
C GLN A 232 27.84 -10.34 46.24
N ILE A 233 26.60 -9.87 46.11
CA ILE A 233 26.16 -9.07 44.97
C ILE A 233 25.77 -7.69 45.50
N GLU A 234 26.52 -6.67 45.08
CA GLU A 234 26.22 -5.26 45.37
C GLU A 234 25.19 -4.71 44.37
N ASP A 235 25.44 -4.94 43.07
CA ASP A 235 24.57 -4.49 41.98
C ASP A 235 23.99 -5.64 41.13
N TYR A 236 22.76 -5.43 40.67
CA TYR A 236 22.03 -6.32 39.76
C TYR A 236 21.85 -5.68 38.37
N PRO A 237 21.84 -6.48 37.29
CA PRO A 237 22.04 -7.93 37.26
C PRO A 237 23.50 -8.34 37.50
N ALA A 238 23.70 -9.53 38.08
CA ALA A 238 25.02 -10.09 38.32
C ALA A 238 25.28 -11.29 37.40
N ILE A 239 26.47 -11.35 36.79
CA ILE A 239 26.81 -12.34 35.77
C ILE A 239 27.82 -13.34 36.35
N PHE A 240 27.52 -14.64 36.25
CA PHE A 240 28.43 -15.69 36.67
C PHE A 240 28.68 -16.68 35.55
N ALA A 241 29.95 -16.87 35.19
CA ALA A 241 30.40 -17.96 34.32
C ALA A 241 30.64 -19.22 35.16
N ILE A 242 30.22 -20.37 34.64
CA ILE A 242 30.25 -21.65 35.32
C ILE A 242 31.02 -22.65 34.47
N SER A 243 32.11 -23.17 35.03
CA SER A 243 32.88 -24.25 34.40
C SER A 243 32.13 -25.58 34.48
N ARG A 244 32.48 -26.55 33.62
CA ARG A 244 31.93 -27.92 33.69
C ARG A 244 32.20 -28.64 35.02
N GLN A 245 33.16 -28.16 35.80
CA GLN A 245 33.49 -28.67 37.14
C GLN A 245 32.61 -28.06 38.24
N GLY A 246 31.72 -27.12 37.90
CA GLY A 246 30.81 -26.47 38.84
C GLY A 246 31.37 -25.22 39.51
N ASN A 247 32.58 -24.78 39.15
CA ASN A 247 33.16 -23.55 39.70
C ASN A 247 32.47 -22.31 39.10
N TRP A 248 32.02 -21.41 39.97
CA TRP A 248 31.39 -20.13 39.63
C TRP A 248 32.44 -19.03 39.63
N LYS A 249 32.45 -18.19 38.60
CA LYS A 249 33.31 -17.01 38.48
C LYS A 249 32.45 -15.80 38.14
N ARG A 250 32.52 -14.74 38.95
CA ARG A 250 31.88 -13.45 38.65
C ARG A 250 32.52 -12.85 37.38
N MET A 251 31.68 -12.31 36.51
CA MET A 251 32.05 -11.63 35.29
C MET A 251 31.43 -10.22 35.30
N GLY A 252 32.06 -9.27 34.62
CA GLY A 252 31.49 -7.94 34.39
C GLY A 252 31.07 -7.26 35.68
N GLU A 253 32.02 -6.91 36.55
CA GLU A 253 31.72 -6.33 37.87
C GLU A 253 30.82 -5.08 37.77
N ASP A 254 31.02 -4.28 36.72
CA ASP A 254 30.27 -3.04 36.47
C ASP A 254 29.20 -3.18 35.36
N ASP A 255 29.04 -4.37 34.75
CA ASP A 255 28.19 -4.58 33.58
C ASP A 255 26.72 -4.74 33.98
N THR A 256 26.01 -3.61 34.12
CA THR A 256 24.59 -3.59 34.51
C THR A 256 23.63 -3.45 33.31
N GLU A 257 24.12 -2.93 32.18
CA GLU A 257 23.33 -2.74 30.97
C GLU A 257 23.36 -3.97 30.05
N ARG A 258 22.26 -4.20 29.31
CA ARG A 258 22.12 -5.33 28.37
C ARG A 258 23.31 -5.44 27.40
N GLN A 259 23.72 -4.31 26.82
CA GLN A 259 24.72 -4.31 25.76
C GLN A 259 26.12 -4.66 26.30
N ASP A 260 26.47 -4.16 27.49
CA ASP A 260 27.74 -4.47 28.16
C ASP A 260 27.81 -5.96 28.50
N ILE A 261 26.72 -6.51 29.04
CA ILE A 261 26.61 -7.96 29.30
C ILE A 261 26.82 -8.76 28.01
N VAL A 262 26.17 -8.37 26.90
CA VAL A 262 26.33 -9.06 25.61
C VAL A 262 27.79 -9.00 25.12
N VAL A 263 28.46 -7.85 25.26
CA VAL A 263 29.87 -7.66 24.90
C VAL A 263 30.77 -8.57 25.73
N THR A 264 30.65 -8.53 27.05
CA THR A 264 31.43 -9.36 27.98
C THR A 264 31.27 -10.85 27.71
N LEU A 265 30.06 -11.29 27.37
CA LEU A 265 29.79 -12.68 27.05
C LEU A 265 30.27 -13.10 25.65
N LYS A 266 30.30 -12.19 24.67
CA LYS A 266 30.95 -12.44 23.37
C LYS A 266 32.47 -12.57 23.52
N ASP A 267 33.09 -11.76 24.36
CA ASP A 267 34.53 -11.83 24.64
C ASP A 267 34.92 -13.15 25.31
N LEU A 268 34.08 -13.67 26.21
CA LEU A 268 34.29 -14.96 26.86
C LEU A 268 34.46 -16.11 25.85
N ILE A 269 33.74 -16.06 24.72
CA ILE A 269 33.79 -17.07 23.66
C ILE A 269 34.72 -16.67 22.50
N GLY A 270 35.51 -15.62 22.65
CA GLY A 270 36.50 -15.18 21.66
C GLY A 270 35.89 -14.64 20.36
N VAL A 271 34.64 -14.18 20.39
CA VAL A 271 34.00 -13.53 19.23
C VAL A 271 34.60 -12.13 19.10
N LYS A 272 35.41 -11.91 18.05
CA LYS A 272 36.00 -10.61 17.77
C LYS A 272 34.90 -9.56 17.53
N HIS A 273 34.93 -8.47 18.29
CA HIS A 273 34.14 -7.27 18.01
C HIS A 273 34.51 -6.75 16.63
N THR A 274 33.60 -6.87 15.66
CA THR A 274 33.75 -6.08 14.43
C THR A 274 33.24 -4.68 14.74
N GLU A 275 34.09 -3.67 14.64
CA GLU A 275 33.80 -2.24 14.83
C GLU A 275 32.65 -1.69 13.94
N SER A 276 31.96 -2.54 13.16
CA SER A 276 30.80 -2.15 12.36
C SER A 276 29.47 -2.17 13.11
N GLU A 277 29.43 -2.59 14.38
CA GLU A 277 28.17 -2.72 15.13
C GLU A 277 27.68 -1.40 15.76
N SER A 278 28.53 -0.37 15.92
CA SER A 278 28.18 0.90 16.57
C SER A 278 28.02 2.11 15.64
N GLN A 279 28.31 1.98 14.34
CA GLN A 279 28.12 3.07 13.37
C GLN A 279 27.73 2.55 11.98
N ARG A 280 26.59 1.88 11.86
CA ARG A 280 25.81 2.02 10.61
C ARG A 280 24.98 3.29 10.75
N GLN A 281 25.61 4.44 10.48
CA GLN A 281 24.84 5.60 10.06
C GLN A 281 23.90 5.11 8.95
N LEU A 282 22.60 5.35 9.12
CA LEU A 282 21.59 5.19 8.09
C LEU A 282 22.11 5.85 6.81
N VAL A 283 22.69 5.06 5.91
CA VAL A 283 23.06 5.52 4.58
C VAL A 283 21.72 5.62 3.86
N HIS A 284 21.11 6.80 3.98
CA HIS A 284 19.91 7.14 3.24
C HIS A 284 20.31 7.10 1.77
N PHE A 285 19.98 6.01 1.07
CA PHE A 285 20.16 5.94 -0.37
C PHE A 285 19.38 7.10 -0.96
N LYS A 286 20.10 8.06 -1.58
CA LYS A 286 19.47 9.14 -2.32
C LYS A 286 18.81 8.52 -3.55
N GLN A 287 17.55 8.10 -3.40
CA GLN A 287 16.69 7.81 -4.54
C GLN A 287 16.69 9.03 -5.45
N LYS A 288 16.89 8.82 -6.75
CA LYS A 288 16.75 9.91 -7.72
C LYS A 288 15.29 10.39 -7.68
N PRO A 289 15.06 11.71 -7.56
CA PRO A 289 13.70 12.24 -7.52
C PRO A 289 12.96 11.85 -8.80
N ILE A 290 11.73 11.36 -8.65
CA ILE A 290 10.85 11.06 -9.77
C ILE A 290 10.44 12.37 -10.42
N ALA A 291 10.40 12.40 -11.76
CA ALA A 291 9.93 13.58 -12.48
C ALA A 291 8.45 13.86 -12.14
N THR A 292 8.17 15.06 -11.67
CA THR A 292 6.83 15.47 -11.25
C THR A 292 6.13 16.31 -12.32
N SER A 293 4.79 16.26 -12.35
CA SER A 293 4.01 17.11 -13.25
C SER A 293 4.24 18.59 -12.95
N LYS A 294 4.43 19.40 -14.00
CA LYS A 294 4.54 20.86 -13.90
C LYS A 294 3.19 21.57 -13.95
N THR A 295 2.12 20.87 -14.34
CA THR A 295 0.80 21.46 -14.55
C THR A 295 -0.10 21.12 -13.37
N MET A 296 -0.42 22.13 -12.57
CA MET A 296 -1.34 22.02 -11.44
C MET A 296 -2.78 22.03 -11.94
N GLY A 297 -3.62 21.15 -11.38
CA GLY A 297 -5.02 20.97 -11.76
C GLY A 297 -5.51 19.55 -11.42
N ALA A 298 -6.81 19.31 -11.55
CA ALA A 298 -7.37 17.95 -11.52
C ALA A 298 -7.15 17.26 -12.88
N HIS A 299 -6.50 16.08 -12.87
CA HIS A 299 -6.23 15.31 -14.08
C HIS A 299 -7.12 14.07 -14.13
N MET A 300 -7.69 13.77 -15.29
CA MET A 300 -8.54 12.57 -15.47
C MET A 300 -7.77 11.28 -15.16
N GLN A 301 -6.49 11.23 -15.52
CA GLN A 301 -5.62 10.09 -15.24
C GLN A 301 -5.51 9.79 -13.73
N ASP A 302 -5.43 10.83 -12.89
CA ASP A 302 -5.40 10.67 -11.43
C ASP A 302 -6.76 10.21 -10.89
N LEU A 303 -7.87 10.75 -11.42
CA LEU A 303 -9.23 10.35 -11.05
C LEU A 303 -9.49 8.88 -11.38
N LEU A 304 -9.16 8.45 -12.60
CA LEU A 304 -9.34 7.07 -13.03
C LEU A 304 -8.42 6.09 -12.27
N SER A 305 -7.17 6.49 -11.99
CA SER A 305 -6.26 5.69 -11.16
C SER A 305 -6.76 5.56 -9.73
N THR A 306 -7.34 6.63 -9.18
CA THR A 306 -7.96 6.60 -7.85
C THR A 306 -9.14 5.64 -7.80
N LEU A 307 -10.02 5.71 -8.81
CA LEU A 307 -11.14 4.80 -8.91
C LEU A 307 -10.66 3.35 -9.08
N ALA A 308 -9.63 3.12 -9.90
CA ALA A 308 -9.07 1.77 -10.06
C ALA A 308 -8.49 1.22 -8.76
N TYR A 309 -7.72 2.04 -8.04
CA TYR A 309 -7.15 1.68 -6.76
C TYR A 309 -8.23 1.41 -5.70
N SER A 310 -9.26 2.26 -5.62
CA SER A 310 -10.34 2.11 -4.64
C SER A 310 -11.12 0.81 -4.83
N LEU A 311 -11.43 0.46 -6.09
CA LEU A 311 -12.17 -0.76 -6.43
C LEU A 311 -11.30 -2.02 -6.29
N ARG A 312 -10.05 -2.01 -6.78
CA ARG A 312 -9.20 -3.21 -6.86
C ARG A 312 -8.35 -3.48 -5.62
N GLN A 313 -8.03 -2.47 -4.83
CA GLN A 313 -7.17 -2.64 -3.66
C GLN A 313 -7.94 -2.38 -2.37
N GLU A 314 -8.52 -1.19 -2.16
CA GLU A 314 -9.16 -0.87 -0.87
C GLU A 314 -10.39 -1.75 -0.60
N ILE A 315 -11.34 -1.81 -1.53
CA ILE A 315 -12.58 -2.59 -1.35
C ILE A 315 -12.28 -4.09 -1.41
N ALA A 316 -11.45 -4.52 -2.36
CA ALA A 316 -11.16 -5.93 -2.60
C ALA A 316 -10.44 -6.65 -1.45
N HIS A 317 -9.70 -5.95 -0.59
CA HIS A 317 -9.04 -6.56 0.58
C HIS A 317 -10.02 -7.12 1.62
N HIS A 318 -11.30 -6.78 1.55
CA HIS A 318 -12.29 -7.21 2.52
C HIS A 318 -12.83 -8.61 2.18
N GLN A 319 -12.54 -9.60 3.04
CA GLN A 319 -13.05 -10.96 2.88
C GLN A 319 -14.58 -11.05 2.90
N ASN A 320 -15.23 -10.20 3.69
CA ASN A 320 -16.68 -10.16 3.84
C ASN A 320 -17.16 -8.72 4.03
N ILE A 321 -17.88 -8.20 3.03
CA ILE A 321 -18.48 -6.87 3.01
C ILE A 321 -19.97 -7.03 3.31
N MET A 322 -20.40 -6.67 4.52
CA MET A 322 -21.78 -6.83 4.99
C MET A 322 -22.18 -5.66 5.92
N GLY A 323 -23.48 -5.53 6.20
CA GLY A 323 -24.00 -4.50 7.12
C GLY A 323 -23.61 -3.08 6.69
N GLU A 324 -23.04 -2.29 7.62
CA GLU A 324 -22.60 -0.91 7.35
C GLU A 324 -21.56 -0.80 6.22
N HIS A 325 -20.69 -1.81 6.05
CA HIS A 325 -19.70 -1.79 4.98
C HIS A 325 -20.38 -1.93 3.61
N LEU A 326 -21.39 -2.80 3.50
CA LEU A 326 -22.14 -2.97 2.26
C LEU A 326 -23.01 -1.74 1.94
N SER A 327 -23.61 -1.11 2.95
CA SER A 327 -24.34 0.17 2.76
C SER A 327 -23.40 1.26 2.25
N ALA A 328 -22.26 1.46 2.92
CA ALA A 328 -21.26 2.45 2.52
C ALA A 328 -20.73 2.20 1.10
N LEU A 329 -20.55 0.93 0.71
CA LEU A 329 -20.15 0.57 -0.65
C LEU A 329 -21.22 0.94 -1.67
N LYS A 330 -22.49 0.66 -1.38
CA LYS A 330 -23.62 1.02 -2.27
C LYS A 330 -23.70 2.54 -2.45
N ASP A 331 -23.61 3.30 -1.36
CA ASP A 331 -23.67 4.77 -1.41
C ASP A 331 -22.50 5.36 -2.21
N TYR A 332 -21.28 4.82 -2.00
CA TYR A 332 -20.10 5.22 -2.76
C TYR A 332 -20.25 4.97 -4.27
N ILE A 333 -20.73 3.79 -4.67
CA ILE A 333 -20.95 3.46 -6.09
C ILE A 333 -22.09 4.30 -6.69
N VAL A 334 -23.16 4.59 -5.94
CA VAL A 334 -24.25 5.47 -6.38
C VAL A 334 -23.73 6.89 -6.67
N VAL A 335 -22.96 7.47 -5.75
CA VAL A 335 -22.35 8.81 -5.92
C VAL A 335 -21.41 8.83 -7.12
N LEU A 336 -20.59 7.81 -7.32
CA LEU A 336 -19.73 7.69 -8.50
C LEU A 336 -20.55 7.62 -9.80
N CYS A 337 -21.63 6.85 -9.83
CA CYS A 337 -22.48 6.76 -11.03
C CYS A 337 -23.15 8.09 -11.38
N LYS A 338 -23.51 8.89 -10.37
CA LYS A 338 -24.17 10.18 -10.57
C LYS A 338 -23.18 11.25 -11.01
N PHE A 339 -22.08 11.41 -10.29
CA PHE A 339 -21.30 12.64 -10.33
C PHE A 339 -19.86 12.47 -10.85
N PHE A 340 -19.39 11.24 -11.09
CA PHE A 340 -18.06 11.04 -11.67
C PHE A 340 -18.02 11.59 -13.11
N PRO A 341 -17.08 12.47 -13.47
CA PRO A 341 -17.01 13.07 -14.80
C PRO A 341 -16.29 12.17 -15.81
N GLY A 342 -16.66 10.88 -15.84
CA GLY A 342 -16.02 9.87 -16.68
C GLY A 342 -16.54 9.84 -18.12
N SER A 343 -15.84 9.07 -18.96
CA SER A 343 -16.33 8.69 -20.29
C SER A 343 -17.62 7.86 -20.20
N GLU A 344 -18.38 7.77 -21.30
CA GLU A 344 -19.59 6.94 -21.37
C GLU A 344 -19.28 5.48 -21.01
N GLU A 345 -18.13 4.98 -21.43
CA GLU A 345 -17.61 3.66 -21.10
C GLU A 345 -17.41 3.47 -19.59
N THR A 346 -16.80 4.46 -18.93
CA THR A 346 -16.57 4.45 -17.48
C THR A 346 -17.89 4.48 -16.71
N ILE A 347 -18.83 5.34 -17.13
CA ILE A 347 -20.15 5.43 -16.50
C ILE A 347 -20.96 4.15 -16.73
N ASN A 348 -20.92 3.57 -17.92
CA ASN A 348 -21.57 2.30 -18.21
C ASN A 348 -21.02 1.16 -17.35
N PHE A 349 -19.70 1.11 -17.13
CA PHE A 349 -19.10 0.18 -16.19
C PHE A 349 -19.61 0.38 -14.75
N LEU A 350 -19.62 1.63 -14.26
CA LEU A 350 -20.12 1.96 -12.93
C LEU A 350 -21.62 1.60 -12.78
N MET A 351 -22.43 1.83 -13.81
CA MET A 351 -23.85 1.44 -13.81
C MET A 351 -24.05 -0.07 -13.76
N LYS A 352 -23.27 -0.86 -14.51
CA LYS A 352 -23.27 -2.32 -14.42
C LYS A 352 -22.92 -2.78 -13.01
N LEU A 353 -21.87 -2.18 -12.44
CA LEU A 353 -21.41 -2.47 -11.07
C LEU A 353 -22.48 -2.14 -10.03
N ARG A 354 -23.12 -0.96 -10.14
CA ARG A 354 -24.23 -0.55 -9.28
C ARG A 354 -25.39 -1.52 -9.34
N ASN A 355 -25.81 -1.89 -10.56
CA ASN A 355 -26.95 -2.77 -10.77
C ASN A 355 -26.68 -4.18 -10.20
N TRP A 356 -25.48 -4.71 -10.40
CA TRP A 356 -25.06 -5.97 -9.78
C TRP A 356 -24.99 -5.87 -8.25
N LEU A 357 -24.41 -4.80 -7.71
CA LEU A 357 -24.31 -4.60 -6.26
C LEU A 357 -25.70 -4.43 -5.61
N ALA A 358 -26.67 -3.88 -6.33
CA ALA A 358 -28.05 -3.77 -5.87
C ALA A 358 -28.71 -5.16 -5.66
N THR A 359 -28.29 -6.20 -6.40
CA THR A 359 -28.80 -7.57 -6.20
C THR A 359 -28.21 -8.26 -4.97
N LYS A 360 -27.23 -7.65 -4.29
CA LYS A 360 -26.56 -8.21 -3.13
C LYS A 360 -27.20 -7.64 -1.86
N GLU A 361 -28.04 -8.44 -1.21
CA GLU A 361 -28.80 -8.00 -0.03
C GLU A 361 -28.00 -8.12 1.28
N ILE A 362 -27.28 -9.23 1.46
CA ILE A 362 -26.67 -9.60 2.75
C ILE A 362 -25.16 -9.28 2.77
N SER A 363 -24.43 -9.79 1.79
CA SER A 363 -22.97 -9.67 1.75
C SER A 363 -22.40 -9.79 0.33
N VAL A 364 -21.16 -9.32 0.19
CA VAL A 364 -20.29 -9.51 -0.98
C VAL A 364 -18.90 -9.84 -0.47
N SER A 365 -18.25 -10.88 -1.01
CA SER A 365 -16.83 -11.11 -0.74
C SER A 365 -15.94 -10.29 -1.68
N GLY A 366 -14.75 -9.91 -1.22
CA GLY A 366 -13.74 -9.24 -2.07
C GLY A 366 -13.37 -10.05 -3.32
N GLN A 367 -13.45 -11.38 -3.25
CA GLN A 367 -13.25 -12.26 -4.41
C GLN A 367 -14.39 -12.16 -5.44
N GLU A 368 -15.66 -12.25 -5.02
CA GLU A 368 -16.80 -12.04 -5.92
C GLU A 368 -16.77 -10.65 -6.55
N TRP A 369 -16.37 -9.65 -5.76
CA TRP A 369 -16.19 -8.27 -6.20
C TRP A 369 -15.13 -8.13 -7.31
N LEU A 370 -13.92 -8.66 -7.08
CA LEU A 370 -12.87 -8.65 -8.10
C LEU A 370 -13.25 -9.44 -9.35
N GLN A 371 -13.89 -10.60 -9.19
CA GLN A 371 -14.38 -11.39 -10.33
C GLN A 371 -15.37 -10.59 -11.20
N PHE A 372 -16.27 -9.84 -10.57
CA PHE A 372 -17.18 -8.97 -11.32
C PHE A 372 -16.41 -7.87 -12.07
N ILE A 373 -15.47 -7.21 -11.42
CA ILE A 373 -14.65 -6.16 -12.03
C ILE A 373 -13.87 -6.71 -13.21
N ASP A 374 -13.17 -7.83 -13.05
CA ASP A 374 -12.33 -8.43 -14.08
C ASP A 374 -13.15 -8.92 -15.26
N TYR A 375 -14.29 -9.57 -15.01
CA TYR A 375 -15.18 -10.04 -16.08
C TYR A 375 -15.76 -8.88 -16.91
N ASN A 376 -16.03 -7.74 -16.28
CA ASN A 376 -16.62 -6.58 -16.95
C ASN A 376 -15.57 -5.53 -17.39
N ASN A 377 -14.29 -5.82 -17.22
CA ASN A 377 -13.17 -4.97 -17.66
C ASN A 377 -12.39 -5.64 -18.81
N ASP A 378 -13.11 -6.02 -19.87
CA ASP A 378 -12.53 -6.68 -21.04
C ASP A 378 -12.10 -5.65 -22.10
N ILE A 379 -10.79 -5.63 -22.38
CA ILE A 379 -10.12 -4.79 -23.39
C ILE A 379 -10.72 -4.95 -24.80
N THR A 380 -11.33 -6.10 -25.10
CA THR A 380 -11.94 -6.39 -26.41
C THR A 380 -13.31 -5.72 -26.63
N THR A 381 -13.94 -5.22 -25.56
CA THR A 381 -15.31 -4.67 -25.61
C THR A 381 -15.37 -3.14 -25.49
N HIS A 382 -14.23 -2.45 -25.60
CA HIS A 382 -14.11 -1.00 -25.45
C HIS A 382 -14.58 -0.42 -24.10
N THR A 383 -14.89 -1.24 -23.08
CA THR A 383 -15.11 -0.77 -21.70
C THR A 383 -13.76 -0.54 -21.02
N HIS A 384 -13.12 0.59 -21.32
CA HIS A 384 -11.76 0.85 -20.83
C HIS A 384 -11.78 1.38 -19.40
N PHE A 385 -11.41 0.53 -18.44
CA PHE A 385 -11.06 0.94 -17.08
C PHE A 385 -9.57 0.66 -16.85
N PRO A 386 -8.77 1.63 -16.37
CA PRO A 386 -7.33 1.41 -16.25
C PRO A 386 -7.03 0.28 -15.29
N THR A 387 -6.25 -0.69 -15.77
CA THR A 387 -5.70 -1.78 -14.94
C THR A 387 -4.39 -1.36 -14.27
N VAL A 388 -3.69 -0.39 -14.86
CA VAL A 388 -2.41 0.12 -14.35
C VAL A 388 -2.63 1.46 -13.66
N ILE A 389 -2.17 1.55 -12.41
CA ILE A 389 -2.19 2.78 -11.62
C ILE A 389 -1.07 3.71 -12.10
N LYS A 390 -1.42 4.91 -12.56
CA LYS A 390 -0.46 5.90 -13.04
C LYS A 390 -0.85 7.27 -12.52
N TRP A 391 0.07 7.87 -11.75
CA TRP A 391 -0.11 9.20 -11.18
C TRP A 391 0.52 10.27 -12.08
N THR A 392 -0.13 11.43 -12.15
CA THR A 392 0.29 12.61 -12.92
C THR A 392 0.48 13.80 -11.99
N CYS A 393 -0.58 14.57 -11.72
CA CYS A 393 -0.55 15.64 -10.72
C CYS A 393 -0.40 15.09 -9.32
N CYS A 394 -0.88 13.87 -9.05
CA CYS A 394 -0.70 13.19 -7.77
C CYS A 394 0.61 12.40 -7.63
N GLN A 395 1.51 12.45 -8.63
CA GLN A 395 2.83 11.84 -8.52
C GLN A 395 3.68 12.54 -7.46
N GLY A 396 4.20 11.77 -6.49
CA GLY A 396 5.15 12.24 -5.50
C GLY A 396 6.59 12.26 -6.03
N SER A 397 7.47 12.96 -5.31
CA SER A 397 8.92 12.95 -5.54
C SER A 397 9.54 11.57 -5.27
N LYS A 398 8.87 10.75 -4.46
CA LYS A 398 9.16 9.33 -4.19
C LYS A 398 7.90 8.47 -4.41
N PRO A 399 8.04 7.16 -4.71
CA PRO A 399 6.91 6.27 -4.97
C PRO A 399 5.87 6.20 -3.85
N ASN A 400 6.34 6.28 -2.60
CA ASN A 400 5.53 6.15 -1.39
C ASN A 400 4.85 7.47 -0.96
N LEU A 401 5.03 8.56 -1.71
CA LEU A 401 4.48 9.89 -1.38
C LEU A 401 3.33 10.25 -2.31
N ARG A 402 2.35 11.00 -1.76
CA ARG A 402 1.16 11.52 -2.46
C ARG A 402 0.26 10.39 -3.00
N GLY A 403 0.38 10.04 -4.28
CA GLY A 403 -0.30 8.92 -4.92
C GLY A 403 -1.80 8.85 -4.61
N TYR A 404 -2.24 7.68 -4.14
CA TYR A 404 -3.65 7.39 -3.88
C TYR A 404 -4.33 8.40 -2.95
N ASN A 405 -3.67 8.86 -1.90
CA ASN A 405 -4.25 9.85 -0.97
C ASN A 405 -4.57 11.18 -1.67
N CYS A 406 -3.65 11.65 -2.53
CA CYS A 406 -3.87 12.86 -3.33
C CYS A 406 -5.03 12.65 -4.30
N GLY A 407 -5.06 11.49 -4.95
CA GLY A 407 -6.11 11.13 -5.89
C GLY A 407 -7.49 11.05 -5.23
N LEU A 408 -7.58 10.48 -4.03
CA LEU A 408 -8.83 10.34 -3.27
C LEU A 408 -9.40 11.71 -2.84
N TRP A 409 -8.55 12.64 -2.41
CA TRP A 409 -8.98 14.02 -2.16
C TRP A 409 -9.49 14.68 -3.44
N THR A 410 -8.73 14.56 -4.53
CA THR A 410 -9.10 15.13 -5.83
C THR A 410 -10.45 14.58 -6.31
N LEU A 411 -10.67 13.28 -6.18
CA LEU A 411 -11.92 12.62 -6.52
C LEU A 411 -13.11 13.21 -5.75
N PHE A 412 -13.04 13.31 -4.42
CA PHE A 412 -14.18 13.82 -3.66
C PHE A 412 -14.43 15.32 -3.89
N HIS A 413 -13.39 16.14 -4.09
CA HIS A 413 -13.55 17.55 -4.49
C HIS A 413 -14.25 17.66 -5.85
N THR A 414 -13.83 16.86 -6.83
CA THR A 414 -14.50 16.75 -8.13
C THR A 414 -15.94 16.30 -7.99
N LEU A 415 -16.24 15.30 -7.15
CA LEU A 415 -17.62 14.83 -6.95
C LEU A 415 -18.50 15.90 -6.30
N THR A 416 -18.00 16.67 -5.33
CA THR A 416 -18.78 17.77 -4.73
C THR A 416 -19.11 18.87 -5.73
N VAL A 417 -18.14 19.25 -6.57
CA VAL A 417 -18.35 20.28 -7.62
C VAL A 417 -19.25 19.75 -8.74
N SER A 418 -19.06 18.52 -9.19
CA SER A 418 -19.98 17.87 -10.14
C SER A 418 -21.41 17.82 -9.60
N ALA A 419 -21.60 17.48 -8.32
CA ALA A 419 -22.92 17.44 -7.70
C ALA A 419 -23.58 18.81 -7.64
N MET A 420 -22.80 19.87 -7.36
CA MET A 420 -23.24 21.26 -7.38
C MET A 420 -23.73 21.68 -8.77
N ILE A 421 -22.92 21.44 -9.81
CA ILE A 421 -23.23 21.81 -11.21
C ILE A 421 -24.41 21.00 -11.76
N GLN A 422 -24.43 19.68 -11.54
CA GLN A 422 -25.43 18.80 -12.15
C GLN A 422 -26.81 18.88 -11.49
N GLN A 423 -26.90 19.39 -10.27
CA GLN A 423 -28.15 19.54 -9.51
C GLN A 423 -28.55 21.01 -9.32
N GLU A 424 -27.97 21.95 -10.09
CA GLU A 424 -28.28 23.39 -9.99
C GLU A 424 -29.78 23.66 -10.17
N ASP A 425 -30.44 22.91 -11.04
CA ASP A 425 -31.88 23.00 -11.33
C ASP A 425 -32.76 22.08 -10.47
N ASP A 426 -32.20 21.30 -9.54
CA ASP A 426 -32.98 20.44 -8.64
C ASP A 426 -33.69 21.30 -7.58
N GLU A 427 -35.01 21.12 -7.41
CA GLU A 427 -35.78 21.85 -6.41
C GLU A 427 -35.47 21.39 -4.98
N ASN A 428 -34.94 20.17 -4.80
CA ASN A 428 -34.61 19.61 -3.49
C ASN A 428 -33.39 18.67 -3.54
N PRO A 429 -32.19 19.20 -3.83
CA PRO A 429 -30.98 18.39 -3.91
C PRO A 429 -30.59 17.85 -2.52
N ASP A 430 -30.07 16.62 -2.47
CA ASP A 430 -29.42 16.11 -1.26
C ASP A 430 -27.98 16.67 -1.19
N SER A 431 -27.84 17.83 -0.56
CA SER A 431 -26.56 18.51 -0.38
C SER A 431 -25.51 17.69 0.38
N ARG A 432 -25.93 16.65 1.13
CA ARG A 432 -25.02 15.84 1.95
C ARG A 432 -24.61 14.54 1.28
N GLU A 433 -25.22 14.18 0.15
CA GLU A 433 -25.06 12.86 -0.49
C GLU A 433 -23.58 12.49 -0.68
N VAL A 434 -22.79 13.38 -1.31
CA VAL A 434 -21.37 13.14 -1.58
C VAL A 434 -20.55 13.05 -0.28
N ALA A 435 -20.78 13.95 0.67
CA ALA A 435 -20.04 13.99 1.93
C ALA A 435 -20.33 12.76 2.82
N MET A 436 -21.58 12.28 2.83
CA MET A 436 -21.98 11.08 3.56
C MET A 436 -21.44 9.81 2.90
N ALA A 437 -21.45 9.71 1.57
CA ALA A 437 -20.79 8.62 0.85
C ALA A 437 -19.28 8.60 1.10
N MET A 438 -18.62 9.77 1.13
CA MET A 438 -17.21 9.90 1.50
C MET A 438 -16.96 9.40 2.92
N LYS A 439 -17.79 9.80 3.90
CA LYS A 439 -17.72 9.33 5.29
C LYS A 439 -17.89 7.82 5.39
N GLY A 440 -18.86 7.26 4.69
CA GLY A 440 -19.07 5.82 4.60
C GLY A 440 -17.85 5.10 4.04
N TYR A 441 -17.35 5.55 2.89
CA TYR A 441 -16.19 4.97 2.22
C TYR A 441 -14.94 5.01 3.12
N ILE A 442 -14.59 6.19 3.65
CA ILE A 442 -13.38 6.37 4.46
C ILE A 442 -13.45 5.58 5.77
N THR A 443 -14.63 5.46 6.38
CA THR A 443 -14.77 4.73 7.64
C THR A 443 -14.64 3.22 7.46
N ASN A 444 -15.07 2.69 6.30
CA ASN A 444 -15.22 1.25 6.12
C ASN A 444 -14.17 0.62 5.19
N PHE A 445 -13.53 1.39 4.31
CA PHE A 445 -12.63 0.85 3.28
C PHE A 445 -11.24 1.48 3.28
N PHE A 446 -11.08 2.71 3.77
CA PHE A 446 -9.80 3.40 3.67
C PHE A 446 -8.73 2.79 4.59
N GLY A 447 -7.67 2.27 3.99
CA GLY A 447 -6.68 1.43 4.67
C GLY A 447 -5.88 2.15 5.77
N CYS A 448 -5.65 3.46 5.67
CA CYS A 448 -4.97 4.22 6.73
C CYS A 448 -5.91 4.45 7.92
N LYS A 449 -5.85 3.58 8.95
CA LYS A 449 -6.74 3.63 10.13
C LYS A 449 -6.68 4.96 10.88
N GLU A 450 -5.47 5.50 11.06
CA GLU A 450 -5.27 6.78 11.75
C GLU A 450 -5.87 7.93 10.94
N CYS A 451 -5.66 7.93 9.62
CA CYS A 451 -6.22 8.92 8.72
C CYS A 451 -7.75 8.86 8.70
N ALA A 452 -8.32 7.66 8.62
CA ALA A 452 -9.76 7.43 8.68
C ALA A 452 -10.36 7.91 10.01
N LYS A 453 -9.69 7.65 11.14
CA LYS A 453 -10.08 8.16 12.46
C LYS A 453 -10.06 9.69 12.49
N ASN A 454 -9.00 10.31 11.98
CA ASN A 454 -8.86 11.76 11.88
C ASN A 454 -9.95 12.39 10.99
N PHE A 455 -10.29 11.75 9.87
CA PHE A 455 -11.39 12.17 9.01
C PHE A 455 -12.74 12.02 9.71
N LYS A 456 -12.98 10.90 10.40
CA LYS A 456 -14.21 10.65 11.16
C LYS A 456 -14.50 11.77 12.17
N TYR A 457 -13.48 12.30 12.85
CA TYR A 457 -13.64 13.44 13.75
C TYR A 457 -14.10 14.72 13.02
N MET A 458 -13.60 14.98 11.81
CA MET A 458 -14.07 16.10 11.00
C MET A 458 -15.51 15.86 10.51
N ALA A 459 -15.80 14.62 10.08
CA ALA A 459 -17.09 14.20 9.52
C ALA A 459 -18.27 14.26 10.50
N VAL A 460 -18.04 14.42 11.81
CA VAL A 460 -19.11 14.67 12.81
C VAL A 460 -19.86 15.96 12.51
N THR A 461 -19.22 16.93 11.84
CA THR A 461 -19.81 18.24 11.54
C THR A 461 -20.71 18.27 10.30
N ILE A 462 -20.70 17.23 9.45
CA ILE A 462 -21.40 17.19 8.15
C ILE A 462 -22.87 17.58 8.27
N GLU A 463 -23.62 16.96 9.18
CA GLU A 463 -25.06 17.20 9.33
C GLU A 463 -25.37 18.63 9.79
N LYS A 464 -24.47 19.21 10.58
CA LYS A 464 -24.60 20.54 11.16
C LYS A 464 -24.12 21.66 10.24
N GLU A 465 -23.11 21.42 9.40
CA GLU A 465 -22.44 22.46 8.61
C GLU A 465 -22.85 22.47 7.13
N ILE A 466 -23.38 21.36 6.60
CA ILE A 466 -23.79 21.28 5.18
C ILE A 466 -25.30 21.46 5.06
N HIS A 467 -25.73 22.57 4.47
CA HIS A 467 -27.14 22.89 4.21
C HIS A 467 -27.44 23.11 2.72
N SER A 468 -26.43 23.43 1.91
CA SER A 468 -26.50 23.63 0.47
C SER A 468 -25.39 22.86 -0.28
N LEU A 469 -25.47 22.76 -1.61
CA LEU A 469 -24.42 22.16 -2.44
C LEU A 469 -23.09 22.93 -2.31
N ASP A 470 -23.16 24.26 -2.24
CA ASP A 470 -22.02 25.16 -1.98
C ASP A 470 -21.36 24.86 -0.63
N ASP A 471 -22.17 24.67 0.42
CA ASP A 471 -21.65 24.29 1.75
C ASP A 471 -20.89 22.96 1.69
N ALA A 472 -21.30 22.02 0.85
CA ALA A 472 -20.62 20.74 0.71
C ALA A 472 -19.22 20.89 0.12
N VAL A 473 -19.10 21.72 -0.94
CA VAL A 473 -17.81 22.07 -1.57
C VAL A 473 -16.91 22.78 -0.56
N LEU A 474 -17.44 23.81 0.12
CA LEU A 474 -16.68 24.59 1.10
C LEU A 474 -16.33 23.78 2.34
N TRP A 475 -17.22 22.92 2.84
CA TRP A 475 -16.94 22.04 3.98
C TRP A 475 -15.78 21.10 3.68
N LEU A 476 -15.75 20.49 2.50
CA LEU A 476 -14.68 19.60 2.10
C LEU A 476 -13.36 20.35 1.98
N TRP A 477 -13.39 21.56 1.41
CA TRP A 477 -12.23 22.45 1.33
C TRP A 477 -11.69 22.85 2.71
N ARG A 478 -12.54 23.30 3.64
CA ARG A 478 -12.15 23.63 5.02
C ARG A 478 -11.55 22.41 5.72
N SER A 479 -12.16 21.24 5.56
CA SER A 479 -11.71 19.98 6.15
C SER A 479 -10.35 19.54 5.59
N HIS A 480 -10.13 19.65 4.28
CA HIS A 480 -8.85 19.36 3.66
C HIS A 480 -7.76 20.33 4.15
N ASN A 481 -8.06 21.62 4.31
CA ASN A 481 -7.11 22.59 4.85
C ASN A 481 -6.78 22.37 6.33
N LYS A 482 -7.72 21.89 7.15
CA LYS A 482 -7.44 21.42 8.52
C LYS A 482 -6.45 20.24 8.50
N ALA A 483 -6.61 19.31 7.56
CA ALA A 483 -5.66 18.21 7.39
C ALA A 483 -4.28 18.70 6.92
N ASN A 484 -4.22 19.64 5.96
CA ASN A 484 -2.96 20.24 5.51
C ASN A 484 -2.21 20.93 6.65
N LYS A 485 -2.92 21.71 7.48
CA LYS A 485 -2.31 22.36 8.65
C LYS A 485 -1.71 21.36 9.63
N ARG A 486 -2.42 20.26 9.90
CA ARG A 486 -1.95 19.20 10.80
C ARG A 486 -0.73 18.46 10.24
N LEU A 487 -0.68 18.26 8.93
CA LEU A 487 0.36 17.46 8.25
C LEU A 487 1.55 18.31 7.76
N HIS A 488 1.56 19.62 8.01
CA HIS A 488 2.69 20.47 7.65
C HIS A 488 3.92 20.10 8.48
N GLY A 489 5.04 19.75 7.83
CA GLY A 489 6.26 19.25 8.46
C GLY A 489 6.17 17.79 8.95
N ASP A 490 5.08 17.07 8.66
CA ASP A 490 4.95 15.65 9.03
C ASP A 490 5.92 14.78 8.21
N PRO A 491 6.45 13.66 8.75
CA PRO A 491 7.33 12.77 7.99
C PRO A 491 6.73 12.19 6.68
N SER A 492 5.40 12.20 6.55
CA SER A 492 4.70 11.82 5.32
C SER A 492 4.51 12.95 4.31
N GLU A 493 4.93 14.18 4.64
CA GLU A 493 4.94 15.32 3.73
C GLU A 493 5.98 15.13 2.64
N ASP A 494 5.59 15.40 1.39
CA ASP A 494 6.53 15.40 0.28
C ASP A 494 7.31 16.72 0.28
N PRO A 495 8.65 16.71 0.41
CA PRO A 495 9.44 17.94 0.46
C PRO A 495 9.30 18.82 -0.80
N VAL A 496 8.91 18.24 -1.94
CA VAL A 496 8.65 18.97 -3.19
C VAL A 496 7.25 19.57 -3.22
N PHE A 497 6.32 19.04 -2.43
CA PHE A 497 4.92 19.48 -2.34
C PHE A 497 4.53 19.72 -0.88
N PRO A 498 5.08 20.76 -0.23
CA PRO A 498 4.75 21.08 1.15
C PRO A 498 3.25 21.35 1.30
N LYS A 499 2.68 20.90 2.41
CA LYS A 499 1.30 21.17 2.79
C LYS A 499 1.15 22.66 3.03
N ILE A 500 0.28 23.27 2.25
CA ILE A 500 -0.11 24.66 2.37
C ILE A 500 -1.58 24.76 2.72
N GLN A 501 -1.99 25.95 3.18
CA GLN A 501 -3.39 26.33 3.10
C GLN A 501 -3.72 26.61 1.64
N PHE A 502 -4.54 25.76 1.00
CA PHE A 502 -4.87 25.79 -0.43
C PHE A 502 -6.19 26.54 -0.69
N PRO A 503 -6.31 27.38 -1.73
CA PRO A 503 -5.26 27.72 -2.70
C PRO A 503 -4.18 28.63 -2.12
N SER A 504 -3.00 28.62 -2.75
CA SER A 504 -1.94 29.58 -2.45
C SER A 504 -2.34 30.98 -2.93
N VAL A 505 -1.66 32.02 -2.42
CA VAL A 505 -1.85 33.40 -2.90
C VAL A 505 -1.56 33.51 -4.41
N LYS A 506 -0.64 32.70 -4.93
CA LYS A 506 -0.29 32.69 -6.36
C LYS A 506 -1.40 32.09 -7.21
N ASP A 507 -2.08 31.08 -6.69
CA ASP A 507 -3.10 30.33 -7.44
C ASP A 507 -4.46 31.03 -7.41
N CYS A 508 -4.79 31.67 -6.29
CA CYS A 508 -5.97 32.51 -6.17
C CYS A 508 -5.67 33.76 -5.32
N PRO A 509 -5.24 34.86 -5.95
CA PRO A 509 -4.97 36.12 -5.26
C PRO A 509 -6.23 36.71 -4.58
N HIS A 510 -7.41 36.53 -5.18
CA HIS A 510 -8.68 37.06 -4.69
C HIS A 510 -9.27 36.28 -3.50
N CYS A 511 -8.88 35.02 -3.34
CA CYS A 511 -9.25 34.17 -2.20
C CYS A 511 -8.59 34.62 -0.88
N ARG A 512 -7.66 35.59 -0.91
CA ARG A 512 -6.83 36.00 0.24
C ARG A 512 -6.96 37.51 0.48
N LYS A 513 -7.03 37.91 1.75
CA LYS A 513 -6.99 39.34 2.12
C LYS A 513 -5.59 39.90 1.91
N SER A 514 -5.49 41.17 1.50
CA SER A 514 -4.24 41.85 1.16
C SER A 514 -3.36 42.23 2.37
N THR A 515 -3.91 42.22 3.59
CA THR A 515 -3.19 42.60 4.82
C THR A 515 -2.53 41.41 5.50
N ILE A 516 -1.19 41.41 5.55
CA ILE A 516 -0.36 40.50 6.35
C ILE A 516 -0.28 41.07 7.78
N GLU A 517 -1.11 40.59 8.70
CA GLU A 517 -0.94 40.85 10.13
C GLU A 517 -0.25 39.65 10.78
N GLN A 518 0.96 39.87 11.32
CA GLN A 518 1.74 39.09 12.32
C GLN A 518 1.74 37.55 12.27
N SER A 519 1.21 36.95 11.21
CA SER A 519 1.23 35.53 10.91
C SER A 519 1.61 35.37 9.44
N ASP A 520 2.46 34.39 9.14
CA ASP A 520 3.05 34.18 7.80
C ASP A 520 2.03 33.73 6.72
N VAL A 521 0.72 33.74 7.01
CA VAL A 521 -0.33 33.31 6.08
C VAL A 521 -1.49 34.33 6.05
N PRO A 522 -1.80 34.96 4.88
CA PRO A 522 -2.92 35.87 4.75
C PRO A 522 -4.26 35.22 5.10
N LYS A 523 -5.13 35.95 5.83
CA LYS A 523 -6.50 35.51 6.15
C LYS A 523 -7.30 35.28 4.86
N TRP A 524 -8.21 34.30 4.89
CA TRP A 524 -9.16 34.06 3.80
C TRP A 524 -10.01 35.31 3.52
N ASN A 525 -10.31 35.55 2.25
CA ASN A 525 -11.26 36.57 1.83
C ASN A 525 -12.71 36.04 1.96
N ASP A 526 -13.62 36.47 1.10
CA ASP A 526 -14.97 35.92 1.01
C ASP A 526 -14.94 34.44 0.57
N GLU A 527 -15.88 33.65 1.08
CA GLU A 527 -16.02 32.25 0.69
C GLU A 527 -16.59 32.10 -0.73
N GLU A 528 -17.25 33.12 -1.27
CA GLU A 528 -17.70 33.18 -2.67
C GLU A 528 -16.51 33.09 -3.65
N GLU A 529 -15.44 33.87 -3.42
CA GLU A 529 -14.21 33.82 -4.24
C GLU A 529 -13.51 32.45 -4.18
N ILE A 530 -13.65 31.77 -3.04
CA ILE A 530 -13.09 30.43 -2.84
C ILE A 530 -13.93 29.40 -3.58
N LEU A 531 -15.26 29.52 -3.50
CA LEU A 531 -16.19 28.66 -4.21
C LEU A 531 -15.98 28.75 -5.72
N ASP A 532 -15.91 29.97 -6.27
CA ASP A 532 -15.63 30.22 -7.69
C ASP A 532 -14.32 29.57 -8.15
N PHE A 533 -13.26 29.69 -7.33
CA PHE A 533 -11.99 29.04 -7.61
C PHE A 533 -12.11 27.50 -7.60
N LEU A 534 -12.83 26.93 -6.64
CA LEU A 534 -12.99 25.48 -6.52
C LEU A 534 -13.84 24.92 -7.68
N GLU A 535 -14.87 25.64 -8.09
CA GLU A 535 -15.67 25.31 -9.27
C GLU A 535 -14.79 25.30 -10.52
N ASP A 536 -14.02 26.36 -10.79
CA ASP A 536 -13.10 26.40 -11.93
C ASP A 536 -12.04 25.29 -11.85
N PHE A 537 -11.51 24.98 -10.66
CA PHE A 537 -10.44 24.00 -10.50
C PHE A 537 -10.91 22.55 -10.70
N TYR A 538 -12.12 22.22 -10.26
CA TYR A 538 -12.63 20.84 -10.22
C TYR A 538 -13.79 20.54 -11.16
N SER A 539 -14.32 21.54 -11.89
CA SER A 539 -15.42 21.34 -12.83
C SER A 539 -15.07 20.35 -13.95
N PRO A 540 -16.04 19.54 -14.44
CA PRO A 540 -15.81 18.56 -15.48
C PRO A 540 -15.14 19.13 -16.76
N GLU A 541 -15.47 20.38 -17.12
CA GLU A 541 -14.92 21.05 -18.31
C GLU A 541 -13.45 21.46 -18.16
N LYS A 542 -12.96 21.60 -16.92
CA LYS A 542 -11.61 22.06 -16.59
C LYS A 542 -10.67 20.92 -16.21
N ILE A 543 -11.18 19.69 -16.12
CA ILE A 543 -10.36 18.49 -15.90
C ILE A 543 -9.39 18.33 -17.07
N ILE A 544 -8.11 18.18 -16.72
CA ILE A 544 -7.03 18.03 -17.68
C ILE A 544 -7.02 16.59 -18.20
N MET A 545 -7.19 16.46 -19.52
CA MET A 545 -7.10 15.18 -20.24
C MET A 545 -5.67 14.98 -20.74
N ASP A 546 -5.06 13.83 -20.48
CA ASP A 546 -3.77 13.48 -21.08
C ASP A 546 -3.92 13.07 -22.56
N VAL A 547 -2.81 12.92 -23.29
CA VAL A 547 -2.83 12.67 -24.74
C VAL A 547 -3.54 11.34 -25.08
N GLU A 548 -3.40 10.30 -24.26
CA GLU A 548 -4.08 9.01 -24.46
C GLU A 548 -5.60 9.14 -24.26
N ASN A 549 -6.03 9.76 -23.16
CA ASN A 549 -7.45 10.03 -22.90
C ASN A 549 -8.04 11.03 -23.90
N TYR A 550 -7.24 11.96 -24.41
CA TYR A 550 -7.63 12.89 -25.47
C TYR A 550 -7.84 12.18 -26.82
N GLN A 551 -7.00 11.19 -27.19
CA GLN A 551 -7.19 10.42 -28.42
C GLN A 551 -8.43 9.52 -28.35
N ILE A 552 -8.71 8.96 -27.17
CA ILE A 552 -9.97 8.26 -26.86
C ILE A 552 -11.12 9.25 -27.09
N ALA A 553 -11.13 10.41 -26.40
CA ALA A 553 -12.14 11.45 -26.57
C ALA A 553 -12.30 11.94 -28.03
N LYS A 554 -11.22 12.04 -28.81
CA LYS A 554 -11.24 12.49 -30.21
C LYS A 554 -11.80 11.47 -31.20
N LYS A 555 -11.60 10.17 -30.97
CA LYS A 555 -12.22 9.11 -31.78
C LYS A 555 -13.76 9.21 -31.74
N PHE A 556 -14.31 9.65 -30.62
CA PHE A 556 -15.75 9.86 -30.46
C PHE A 556 -16.29 11.10 -31.19
N ILE A 557 -15.50 12.17 -31.31
CA ILE A 557 -15.91 13.37 -32.08
C ILE A 557 -16.10 13.04 -33.57
N LYS A 558 -15.38 12.05 -34.11
CA LYS A 558 -15.50 11.61 -35.52
C LYS A 558 -16.75 10.77 -35.83
N ASN A 559 -17.46 10.25 -34.82
CA ASN A 559 -18.61 9.36 -35.02
C ASN A 559 -19.98 10.02 -34.75
N LYS A 560 -20.04 11.34 -34.57
CA LYS A 560 -21.31 12.07 -34.68
C LYS A 560 -21.69 12.22 -36.17
N PRO A 561 -22.97 12.06 -36.56
CA PRO A 561 -23.39 12.39 -37.91
C PRO A 561 -23.10 13.88 -38.17
N ASN A 562 -22.44 14.16 -39.30
CA ASN A 562 -22.05 15.52 -39.71
C ASN A 562 -23.27 16.46 -39.70
N ASP A 563 -23.24 17.47 -38.83
CA ASP A 563 -24.02 18.69 -39.04
C ASP A 563 -23.36 19.46 -40.19
N PRO A 564 -24.05 19.74 -41.32
CA PRO A 564 -23.43 20.30 -42.53
C PRO A 564 -22.97 21.77 -42.40
N ARG A 565 -22.77 22.32 -41.20
CA ARG A 565 -22.54 23.75 -40.99
C ARG A 565 -21.24 24.16 -40.32
N ARG A 566 -20.21 23.30 -40.28
CA ARG A 566 -18.85 23.74 -39.93
C ARG A 566 -17.78 22.97 -40.71
N GLU A 567 -17.64 23.29 -41.99
CA GLU A 567 -16.35 23.13 -42.68
C GLU A 567 -15.69 24.50 -42.78
N ASN A 568 -14.61 24.66 -42.01
CA ASN A 568 -13.33 25.24 -42.42
C ASN A 568 -12.45 25.41 -41.18
N GLY A 569 -11.37 24.63 -41.11
CA GLY A 569 -10.19 24.99 -40.33
C GLY A 569 -8.94 24.83 -41.19
N PRO A 570 -7.75 25.14 -40.70
CA PRO A 570 -7.38 26.15 -39.71
C PRO A 570 -6.35 27.13 -40.30
N ASN A 571 -6.30 28.38 -39.83
CA ASN A 571 -5.03 29.11 -39.80
C ASN A 571 -5.06 30.32 -38.84
N GLU A 572 -3.95 30.41 -38.11
CA GLU A 572 -3.36 31.61 -37.51
C GLU A 572 -3.92 32.24 -36.22
N ARG A 573 -3.01 32.23 -35.24
CA ARG A 573 -2.58 33.33 -34.35
C ARG A 573 -3.61 34.00 -33.44
N VAL A 574 -3.31 33.86 -32.15
CA VAL A 574 -3.69 34.67 -30.99
C VAL A 574 -4.10 36.11 -31.32
N ASN A 575 -5.30 36.52 -30.88
CA ASN A 575 -5.67 37.93 -30.69
C ASN A 575 -6.50 38.09 -29.40
N PRO A 576 -6.05 38.91 -28.41
CA PRO A 576 -6.65 38.97 -27.08
C PRO A 576 -7.78 40.02 -27.00
N LYS A 577 -9.03 39.62 -27.25
CA LYS A 577 -10.22 40.49 -27.00
C LYS A 577 -11.49 39.72 -26.59
N PHE A 578 -11.36 38.58 -25.91
CA PHE A 578 -12.50 37.78 -25.41
C PHE A 578 -12.65 37.83 -23.88
N ALA A 579 -12.39 39.00 -23.28
CA ALA A 579 -12.41 39.20 -21.81
C ALA A 579 -13.40 40.30 -21.35
N ARG A 580 -14.42 40.67 -22.14
CA ARG A 580 -15.40 41.72 -21.75
C ARG A 580 -16.84 41.42 -22.16
N HIS A 581 -17.30 40.18 -22.07
CA HIS A 581 -18.71 39.86 -22.38
C HIS A 581 -19.37 38.82 -21.44
N PHE A 582 -18.97 38.79 -20.16
CA PHE A 582 -19.61 37.96 -19.14
C PHE A 582 -19.97 38.77 -17.89
N GLN A 583 -20.67 39.90 -18.07
CA GLN A 583 -21.21 40.64 -16.93
C GLN A 583 -22.59 41.26 -17.17
N LYS A 584 -23.33 40.76 -18.16
CA LYS A 584 -24.65 41.37 -18.46
C LYS A 584 -25.63 40.41 -19.13
N GLU A 585 -25.91 39.27 -18.50
CA GLU A 585 -27.06 38.44 -18.90
C GLU A 585 -27.68 37.65 -17.72
N ARG A 586 -27.62 38.23 -16.51
CA ARG A 586 -28.36 37.74 -15.33
C ARG A 586 -29.65 38.55 -15.12
N THR A 587 -30.46 38.68 -16.17
CA THR A 587 -31.87 39.14 -16.10
C THR A 587 -32.52 38.87 -17.45
N GLU A 588 -33.26 37.76 -17.59
CA GLU A 588 -34.62 37.69 -18.15
C GLU A 588 -35.02 36.23 -18.45
N ARG A 589 -36.16 35.81 -17.88
CA ARG A 589 -36.78 34.49 -18.04
C ARG A 589 -37.40 34.36 -19.44
N ASN A 590 -37.30 33.19 -20.08
CA ASN A 590 -38.27 32.83 -21.15
C ASN A 590 -38.53 31.30 -21.24
N PRO A 591 -39.78 30.82 -21.04
CA PRO A 591 -40.12 29.41 -20.91
C PRO A 591 -40.63 28.79 -22.24
N LYS A 592 -39.73 28.43 -23.16
CA LYS A 592 -40.12 27.78 -24.45
C LYS A 592 -39.26 26.59 -24.93
N GLY A 593 -38.45 25.98 -24.06
CA GLY A 593 -37.73 24.73 -24.38
C GLY A 593 -38.53 23.43 -24.14
N ARG A 594 -39.71 23.54 -23.53
CA ARG A 594 -40.43 22.43 -22.84
C ARG A 594 -41.21 21.45 -23.74
N LYS A 595 -40.89 21.29 -25.03
CA LYS A 595 -41.63 20.34 -25.91
C LYS A 595 -40.78 19.46 -26.81
N LYS A 596 -39.45 19.51 -26.71
CA LYS A 596 -38.56 18.73 -27.61
C LYS A 596 -37.98 17.46 -27.00
N TYR A 597 -37.94 17.33 -25.67
CA TYR A 597 -37.33 16.18 -24.99
C TYR A 597 -38.27 15.00 -24.71
N GLU A 598 -39.58 15.17 -24.80
CA GLU A 598 -40.55 14.09 -24.54
C GLU A 598 -40.83 13.19 -25.77
N ASN A 599 -40.44 13.60 -26.98
CA ASN A 599 -40.67 12.82 -28.21
C ASN A 599 -39.53 11.85 -28.55
N ASP A 600 -38.30 12.13 -28.12
CA ASP A 600 -37.13 11.29 -28.44
C ASP A 600 -37.08 9.99 -27.60
N LEU A 601 -37.75 9.98 -26.43
CA LEU A 601 -37.88 8.79 -25.56
C LEU A 601 -38.89 7.75 -26.09
N ARG A 602 -39.75 8.10 -27.07
CA ARG A 602 -40.72 7.15 -27.68
C ARG A 602 -40.20 6.46 -28.94
N TYR A 603 -39.10 6.93 -29.52
CA TYR A 603 -38.49 6.32 -30.71
C TYR A 603 -37.55 5.15 -30.35
N LEU A 604 -36.87 5.25 -29.19
CA LEU A 604 -35.88 4.28 -28.71
C LEU A 604 -36.47 2.97 -28.18
N SER A 605 -37.78 2.85 -28.00
CA SER A 605 -38.44 1.60 -27.60
C SER A 605 -38.86 0.71 -28.79
N SER A 606 -38.53 1.07 -30.04
CA SER A 606 -39.02 0.38 -31.24
C SER A 606 -37.94 -0.26 -32.13
N ILE A 607 -36.65 -0.14 -31.78
CA ILE A 607 -35.55 -0.71 -32.58
C ILE A 607 -34.91 -1.84 -31.77
N ASN A 608 -35.60 -2.97 -31.71
CA ASN A 608 -34.96 -4.23 -31.35
C ASN A 608 -35.51 -5.33 -32.24
N THR A 609 -34.81 -5.63 -33.34
CA THR A 609 -34.86 -6.93 -34.04
C THR A 609 -33.81 -7.00 -35.15
N SER A 610 -32.90 -7.98 -35.02
CA SER A 610 -32.05 -8.57 -36.10
C SER A 610 -30.84 -7.72 -36.56
N LYS A 611 -29.64 -8.21 -36.88
CA LYS A 611 -29.08 -9.53 -37.26
C LYS A 611 -27.61 -9.64 -36.81
N GLY A 612 -27.17 -10.87 -36.60
CA GLY A 612 -25.80 -11.26 -36.21
C GLY A 612 -24.72 -10.99 -37.26
N TRP A 613 -23.47 -10.94 -36.79
CA TRP A 613 -22.27 -10.66 -37.56
C TRP A 613 -21.85 -11.83 -38.45
N ILE A 614 -21.60 -11.55 -39.73
CA ILE A 614 -20.95 -12.45 -40.69
C ILE A 614 -19.45 -12.06 -40.69
N MET A 615 -18.57 -13.00 -40.34
CA MET A 615 -17.12 -12.90 -40.52
C MET A 615 -16.77 -13.13 -42.01
N ASP A 616 -15.92 -12.30 -42.60
CA ASP A 616 -15.56 -12.42 -44.02
C ASP A 616 -14.43 -13.45 -44.24
N GLY A 617 -14.40 -14.09 -45.41
CA GLY A 617 -13.53 -15.24 -45.70
C GLY A 617 -12.01 -14.98 -45.60
N TYR A 618 -11.61 -13.71 -45.56
CA TYR A 618 -10.22 -13.30 -45.41
C TYR A 618 -9.68 -13.57 -43.99
N ASP A 619 -10.51 -13.38 -42.96
CA ASP A 619 -10.12 -13.58 -41.55
C ASP A 619 -9.97 -15.06 -41.20
N ILE A 620 -10.82 -15.92 -41.79
CA ILE A 620 -10.69 -17.38 -41.69
C ILE A 620 -9.41 -17.86 -42.39
N GLY A 621 -9.05 -17.25 -43.53
CA GLY A 621 -7.81 -17.57 -44.25
C GLY A 621 -6.55 -17.28 -43.43
N ILE A 622 -6.51 -16.15 -42.71
CA ILE A 622 -5.39 -15.79 -41.83
C ILE A 622 -5.25 -16.76 -40.65
N CYS A 623 -6.37 -17.13 -40.02
CA CYS A 623 -6.39 -18.10 -38.92
C CYS A 623 -5.88 -19.49 -39.36
N ILE A 624 -6.28 -19.96 -40.54
CA ILE A 624 -5.78 -21.21 -41.12
C ILE A 624 -4.27 -21.11 -41.40
N GLY A 625 -3.80 -19.97 -41.91
CA GLY A 625 -2.38 -19.71 -42.13
C GLY A 625 -1.53 -19.83 -40.85
N PHE A 626 -1.96 -19.21 -39.76
CA PHE A 626 -1.28 -19.31 -38.47
C PHE A 626 -1.30 -20.74 -37.89
N TYR A 627 -2.39 -21.48 -38.10
CA TYR A 627 -2.47 -22.89 -37.69
C TYR A 627 -1.49 -23.78 -38.46
N VAL A 628 -1.36 -23.59 -39.78
CA VAL A 628 -0.41 -24.37 -40.59
C VAL A 628 1.03 -24.06 -40.19
N ILE A 629 1.36 -22.78 -39.95
CA ILE A 629 2.71 -22.36 -39.52
C ILE A 629 3.06 -22.98 -38.15
N SER A 630 2.14 -22.92 -37.18
CA SER A 630 2.39 -23.50 -35.85
C SER A 630 2.56 -25.02 -35.89
N ALA A 631 1.76 -25.73 -36.69
CA ALA A 631 1.91 -27.17 -36.90
C ALA A 631 3.26 -27.53 -37.54
N PHE A 632 3.73 -26.73 -38.50
CA PHE A 632 5.03 -26.92 -39.13
C PHE A 632 6.20 -26.72 -38.15
N ILE A 633 6.13 -25.70 -37.30
CA ILE A 633 7.11 -25.46 -36.24
C ILE A 633 7.16 -26.66 -35.27
N LEU A 634 6.00 -27.18 -34.86
CA LEU A 634 5.93 -28.35 -33.98
C LEU A 634 6.53 -29.61 -34.65
N MET A 635 6.33 -29.80 -35.95
CA MET A 635 6.97 -30.90 -36.69
C MET A 635 8.50 -30.75 -36.76
N LEU A 636 9.02 -29.53 -36.96
CA LEU A 636 10.46 -29.28 -36.95
C LEU A 636 11.08 -29.54 -35.56
N ILE A 637 10.39 -29.11 -34.49
CA ILE A 637 10.81 -29.37 -33.11
C ILE A 637 10.82 -30.88 -32.86
N TYR A 638 9.75 -31.59 -33.23
CA TYR A 638 9.67 -33.04 -33.09
C TYR A 638 10.78 -33.76 -33.86
N TYR A 639 11.03 -33.35 -35.12
CA TYR A 639 12.10 -33.91 -35.94
C TYR A 639 13.47 -33.68 -35.30
N HIS A 640 13.75 -32.46 -34.82
CA HIS A 640 14.99 -32.13 -34.13
C HIS A 640 15.22 -33.00 -32.90
N PHE A 641 14.20 -33.19 -32.06
CA PHE A 641 14.30 -34.07 -30.89
C PHE A 641 14.41 -35.56 -31.26
N SER A 642 13.71 -36.01 -32.31
CA SER A 642 13.76 -37.40 -32.77
C SER A 642 15.13 -37.78 -33.36
N VAL A 643 15.72 -36.88 -34.16
CA VAL A 643 17.08 -37.06 -34.71
C VAL A 643 18.13 -37.01 -33.60
N ASN A 644 18.03 -36.07 -32.65
CA ASN A 644 18.93 -36.01 -31.51
C ASN A 644 18.82 -37.22 -30.58
N ARG A 645 17.62 -37.83 -30.48
CA ARG A 645 17.41 -39.06 -29.70
C ARG A 645 18.07 -40.28 -30.36
N LYS A 646 18.10 -40.37 -31.70
CA LYS A 646 18.82 -41.44 -32.42
C LYS A 646 20.35 -41.31 -32.32
N MET A 647 20.88 -40.09 -32.25
CA MET A 647 22.32 -39.85 -32.09
C MET A 647 22.83 -40.21 -30.67
N ARG A 648 21.98 -40.16 -29.63
CA ARG A 648 22.37 -40.51 -28.25
C ARG A 648 22.30 -42.02 -27.92
N LEU A 649 21.68 -42.84 -28.77
CA LEU A 649 21.54 -44.29 -28.56
C LEU A 649 22.52 -45.12 -29.42
N GLY A 650 23.43 -44.48 -30.15
CA GLY A 650 24.37 -45.11 -31.09
C GLY A 650 25.84 -45.19 -30.66
N CYS A 651 26.20 -44.85 -29.42
CA CYS A 651 27.58 -45.04 -28.93
C CYS A 651 27.71 -46.38 -28.18
N PRO A 652 28.49 -47.36 -28.69
CA PRO A 652 28.87 -48.54 -27.92
C PRO A 652 29.87 -48.14 -26.83
N LYS A 653 29.66 -48.68 -25.62
CA LYS A 653 30.63 -48.61 -24.51
C LYS A 653 32.01 -49.09 -24.96
N ARG A 654 33.02 -48.27 -24.75
CA ARG A 654 34.38 -48.69 -24.42
C ARG A 654 34.85 -47.92 -23.20
#